data_AF-A0A2H1KVB6-F1
#
_entry.id   AF-A0A2H1KVB6-F1
#
_cell.length_a   1.000
_cell.length_b   1.000
_cell.length_c   1.000
_cell.angle_alpha   90.00
_cell.angle_beta   90.00
_cell.angle_gamma   90.00
#
_symmetry.space_group_name_H-M   'P 1'
#
loop_
_entity.id
_entity.type
_entity.pdbx_description
1 polymer ?
#
loop_
_entity_poly.entity_id
_entity_poly.type
_entity_poly.pdbx_seq_one_letter_code
_entity_poly.pdbx_strand_id
1 'polypeptide(L)'
;MTRQFEIKSGALRSKKDGILALLTVSTLVFAFALLGSLPGYAAAGSSSSDKSQSSSSGKGTAGDADTDVASLPQQFGSCVASGGHADIILLMDESGSLGETDPDNARVSAGLHLVNRLAKLSADTDLNVQLTAFGHGYDVVRDWTALSGPGALKAMRASVNDLADRTNGVDTDYWTAIDKARQELAKVASARGADTPSCQTIVFFSDGELDVEVRKSDSALKDYGSKKAYAEGADLSSEKGAREAEKAAEEDLCRAGGLADQLRSSKVALFGVGLGSEETNAKTFNLMRSIVTGTTEDGSTTCGELLPPVAGEFYAASDIDSLLLAFDSIASLGGEPIRQEKGVCVDKACSEQAHNFVLDESTPVVDILASAQADGMGAALIGPDGEVLDLESSDSSGTRKVGSVEVEYAWDSSRTVSVSIDGKGGDPADWSGQWQFAFVTSDEALADTTTSSNIHITPDLKPEWAALEETEMRRGEALDKVQFSLTNKAGDNVDPTDLAGKLKYKVISTDAEGNQQTVLDTDDKKAISKAVTWDLGDTAVGEGTVELSAEVTTADTNDKDGKKVKGTKLAPVVVTNAISVLPPVSYPTIPGSVDFGEVEGPVDLSATLPIEGEGCAWIPDGGTAVAASPKGLETSQISANEAVSEKTCADGEITVNLRSDNQGNGTINGTFVVNIASADGQGDPVEVPIDFTASIVKPLDTFNFVTAVLAAIILGLGIPVGLLYLQKWLTSKIPARPLIAVRAPITVEGDQVLRDRRPFEFQDGDSRNTVAISDNGARKISAAGIDLEVRLGPSPLGRGYVTVDAPRSISGADPAIPARLPLDVHNKWIVMKSADGAPGQAEILLLVSGTADQSTRARLVDEINNRAGELERRLRESAGPDHAMVGGGAAGSHNADDSHDPFGVSRQDPWSTTGEKKNDDPWGEL
;
A
#
# COMPACT_ATOMS: atom_id res chain seq x y z
N MET A 1 -6.30 -48.28 16.35
CA MET A 1 -7.18 -48.86 15.31
C MET A 1 -6.66 -48.40 13.97
N THR A 2 -6.47 -49.32 13.01
CA THR A 2 -5.62 -49.07 11.83
C THR A 2 -6.41 -49.24 10.55
N ARG A 3 -6.36 -48.27 9.64
CA ARG A 3 -6.67 -48.48 8.21
C ARG A 3 -5.75 -47.65 7.33
N GLN A 4 -4.76 -48.32 6.75
CA GLN A 4 -4.11 -47.91 5.51
C GLN A 4 -5.01 -48.24 4.31
N PHE A 5 -4.82 -47.52 3.21
CA PHE A 5 -4.90 -47.98 1.81
C PHE A 5 -4.19 -46.88 0.99
N GLU A 6 -2.91 -46.98 0.65
CA GLU A 6 -2.25 -47.87 -0.32
C GLU A 6 -2.51 -47.50 -1.80
N ILE A 7 -1.41 -47.45 -2.55
CA ILE A 7 -1.21 -46.80 -3.85
C ILE A 7 -1.65 -47.71 -5.01
N LYS A 8 -2.07 -47.13 -6.15
CA LYS A 8 -1.83 -47.80 -7.46
C LYS A 8 -1.73 -46.88 -8.68
N SER A 9 -0.50 -46.74 -9.17
CA SER A 9 -0.16 -46.26 -10.51
C SER A 9 -0.46 -47.34 -11.57
N GLY A 10 -0.85 -46.95 -12.79
CA GLY A 10 -1.05 -47.93 -13.88
C GLY A 10 -1.44 -47.32 -15.22
N ALA A 11 -0.45 -47.07 -16.08
CA ALA A 11 -0.66 -46.62 -17.46
C ALA A 11 -0.83 -47.80 -18.44
N LEU A 12 -1.71 -47.69 -19.45
CA LEU A 12 -1.67 -48.57 -20.64
C LEU A 12 -2.35 -47.98 -21.90
N ARG A 13 -1.50 -47.55 -22.84
CA ARG A 13 -1.59 -47.47 -24.31
C ARG A 13 -2.93 -47.74 -25.08
N SER A 14 -3.24 -46.79 -25.98
CA SER A 14 -3.75 -46.97 -27.38
C SER A 14 -5.18 -47.54 -27.57
N LYS A 15 -6.01 -47.11 -28.55
CA LYS A 15 -5.72 -46.49 -29.85
C LYS A 15 -6.98 -45.87 -30.51
N LYS A 16 -6.80 -44.74 -31.22
CA LYS A 16 -7.47 -44.30 -32.48
C LYS A 16 -8.81 -43.50 -32.54
N ASP A 17 -8.71 -42.49 -33.42
CA ASP A 17 -9.70 -41.85 -34.33
C ASP A 17 -10.59 -40.67 -33.81
N GLY A 18 -10.57 -39.54 -34.56
CA GLY A 18 -11.42 -38.33 -34.38
C GLY A 18 -10.67 -37.01 -34.06
N ILE A 19 -9.95 -36.37 -35.01
CA ILE A 19 -10.40 -35.26 -35.91
C ILE A 19 -10.25 -33.83 -35.32
N LEU A 20 -9.39 -33.02 -35.98
CA LEU A 20 -9.29 -31.53 -36.07
C LEU A 20 -9.36 -30.65 -34.79
N ALA A 21 -8.79 -29.45 -34.72
CA ALA A 21 -7.59 -28.82 -35.28
C ALA A 21 -7.58 -27.36 -34.79
N LEU A 22 -6.44 -26.82 -34.34
CA LEU A 22 -6.24 -25.38 -34.25
C LEU A 22 -4.77 -25.07 -34.54
N LEU A 23 -4.55 -24.20 -35.53
CA LEU A 23 -3.26 -23.94 -36.16
C LEU A 23 -2.52 -22.78 -35.50
N THR A 24 -1.24 -23.00 -35.24
CA THR A 24 -0.22 -21.97 -34.98
C THR A 24 0.35 -21.44 -36.30
N VAL A 25 0.21 -20.13 -36.57
CA VAL A 25 0.81 -19.35 -37.70
C VAL A 25 0.77 -17.85 -37.34
N SER A 26 1.81 -17.00 -37.44
CA SER A 26 3.26 -17.25 -37.50
C SER A 26 4.07 -15.99 -37.14
N THR A 27 5.27 -16.20 -36.60
CA THR A 27 6.55 -15.50 -36.86
C THR A 27 6.59 -14.46 -37.99
N LEU A 28 7.17 -13.28 -37.71
CA LEU A 28 7.87 -12.47 -38.71
C LEU A 28 9.28 -12.14 -38.19
N VAL A 29 10.30 -12.57 -38.93
CA VAL A 29 11.72 -12.27 -38.66
C VAL A 29 12.14 -11.11 -39.56
N PHE A 30 12.78 -10.09 -38.99
CA PHE A 30 13.62 -9.17 -39.75
C PHE A 30 14.99 -9.08 -39.11
N ALA A 31 15.99 -9.60 -39.80
CA ALA A 31 17.39 -9.47 -39.41
C ALA A 31 18.02 -8.33 -40.22
N PHE A 32 18.77 -7.47 -39.54
CA PHE A 32 19.82 -6.66 -40.17
C PHE A 32 21.07 -6.77 -39.31
N ALA A 33 22.12 -7.34 -39.89
CA ALA A 33 23.43 -7.45 -39.26
C ALA A 33 24.33 -6.32 -39.77
N LEU A 34 25.11 -5.72 -38.88
CA LEU A 34 26.27 -4.91 -39.23
C LEU A 34 27.34 -5.07 -38.15
N LEU A 35 28.51 -5.55 -38.55
CA LEU A 35 29.66 -5.74 -37.66
C LEU A 35 30.33 -4.38 -37.36
N GLY A 36 30.79 -4.20 -36.12
CA GLY A 36 31.72 -3.17 -35.69
C GLY A 36 32.65 -3.72 -34.61
N SER A 37 33.96 -3.56 -34.78
CA SER A 37 35.01 -4.21 -33.99
C SER A 37 35.55 -3.37 -32.83
N LEU A 38 35.94 -4.06 -31.73
CA LEU A 38 37.12 -3.91 -30.83
C LEU A 38 37.98 -2.61 -30.87
N PRO A 39 38.66 -2.20 -29.77
CA PRO A 39 39.05 -2.95 -28.54
C PRO A 39 38.53 -2.26 -27.24
N GLY A 40 38.71 -2.73 -26.00
CA GLY A 40 39.71 -3.64 -25.42
C GLY A 40 40.78 -2.86 -24.63
N TYR A 41 40.62 -2.77 -23.30
CA TYR A 41 41.68 -2.41 -22.37
C TYR A 41 41.51 -3.18 -21.05
N ALA A 42 42.61 -3.75 -20.57
CA ALA A 42 42.76 -4.39 -19.26
C ALA A 42 44.11 -3.96 -18.67
N ALA A 43 44.32 -4.23 -17.36
CA ALA A 43 45.39 -3.75 -16.47
C ALA A 43 45.02 -2.44 -15.72
N ALA A 44 45.38 -2.22 -14.45
CA ALA A 44 46.00 -3.04 -13.40
C ALA A 44 45.46 -2.51 -12.05
N GLY A 45 45.46 -3.21 -10.91
CA GLY A 45 46.44 -4.19 -10.45
C GLY A 45 47.49 -3.51 -9.55
N SER A 46 47.09 -3.05 -8.36
CA SER A 46 48.03 -2.70 -7.28
C SER A 46 47.40 -2.95 -5.91
N SER A 47 47.78 -4.08 -5.30
CA SER A 47 47.60 -4.34 -3.88
C SER A 47 48.52 -3.44 -3.05
N SER A 48 47.98 -2.77 -2.03
CA SER A 48 48.77 -2.32 -0.88
C SER A 48 48.02 -2.69 0.39
N SER A 49 48.47 -3.76 1.02
CA SER A 49 48.10 -4.11 2.39
C SER A 49 48.52 -3.00 3.35
N ASP A 50 47.62 -2.57 4.22
CA ASP A 50 48.03 -2.10 5.53
C ASP A 50 47.07 -2.63 6.61
N LYS A 51 47.64 -3.09 7.72
CA LYS A 51 46.87 -3.60 8.86
C LYS A 51 46.55 -2.42 9.78
N SER A 52 45.28 -2.20 10.06
CA SER A 52 44.86 -1.33 11.16
C SER A 52 43.69 -1.96 11.91
N GLN A 53 43.97 -2.55 13.07
CA GLN A 53 42.94 -2.89 14.04
C GLN A 53 42.25 -1.59 14.51
N SER A 54 40.92 -1.59 14.63
CA SER A 54 40.22 -0.59 15.42
C SER A 54 38.97 -1.18 16.06
N SER A 55 39.10 -1.57 17.32
CA SER A 55 37.98 -1.89 18.20
C SER A 55 37.19 -0.62 18.52
N SER A 56 35.93 -0.55 18.08
CA SER A 56 35.01 0.58 18.34
C SER A 56 34.36 0.49 19.72
N SER A 57 35.14 0.59 20.79
CA SER A 57 34.58 0.83 22.13
C SER A 57 34.07 2.27 22.22
N GLY A 58 32.77 2.49 22.00
CA GLY A 58 32.14 3.80 22.10
C GLY A 58 32.22 4.36 23.52
N LYS A 59 33.25 5.18 23.79
CA LYS A 59 33.47 5.81 25.10
C LYS A 59 33.26 7.33 24.99
N GLY A 60 31.99 7.73 24.98
CA GLY A 60 31.60 9.14 25.04
C GLY A 60 32.16 9.82 26.30
N THR A 61 32.89 10.92 26.11
CA THR A 61 33.34 11.78 27.21
C THR A 61 32.41 12.97 27.37
N ALA A 62 31.97 13.21 28.61
CA ALA A 62 30.92 14.16 28.97
C ALA A 62 31.06 15.58 28.39
N GLY A 63 29.94 16.11 27.91
CA GLY A 63 29.66 17.52 27.67
C GLY A 63 28.28 17.83 28.26
N ASP A 64 28.23 18.80 29.16
CA ASP A 64 27.18 19.01 30.17
C ASP A 64 25.90 19.68 29.61
N ALA A 65 24.78 18.93 29.56
CA ALA A 65 23.40 19.40 29.63
C ALA A 65 22.47 18.18 29.80
N ASP A 66 22.16 17.83 31.05
CA ASP A 66 21.32 16.68 31.41
C ASP A 66 19.83 16.98 31.20
N THR A 67 19.36 16.85 29.95
CA THR A 67 17.94 16.67 29.63
C THR A 67 17.71 15.19 29.32
N ASP A 68 17.46 14.43 30.39
CA ASP A 68 17.21 12.98 30.46
C ASP A 68 15.82 12.62 29.84
N VAL A 69 15.58 13.06 28.59
CA VAL A 69 14.31 12.87 27.88
C VAL A 69 14.30 11.50 27.20
N ALA A 70 13.42 10.62 27.67
CA ALA A 70 13.24 9.28 27.12
C ALA A 70 13.01 9.28 25.60
N SER A 71 13.65 8.37 24.88
CA SER A 71 13.50 8.20 23.42
C SER A 71 12.07 7.77 23.04
N LEU A 72 11.64 7.98 21.78
CA LEU A 72 10.33 7.48 21.34
C LEU A 72 10.17 5.95 21.52
N PRO A 73 11.19 5.10 21.26
CA PRO A 73 11.19 3.70 21.66
C PRO A 73 10.88 3.45 23.15
N GLN A 74 11.48 4.23 24.06
CA GLN A 74 11.23 4.13 25.50
C GLN A 74 9.83 4.61 25.90
N GLN A 75 9.34 5.69 25.27
CA GLN A 75 7.98 6.21 25.47
C GLN A 75 6.90 5.24 24.93
N PHE A 76 7.16 4.57 23.81
CA PHE A 76 6.34 3.49 23.30
C PHE A 76 6.27 2.35 24.33
N GLY A 77 7.41 1.95 24.91
CA GLY A 77 7.47 0.99 26.00
C GLY A 77 6.66 1.37 27.23
N SER A 78 6.84 2.59 27.74
CA SER A 78 6.15 3.06 28.94
C SER A 78 4.65 3.27 28.73
N CYS A 79 4.23 3.64 27.52
CA CYS A 79 2.83 3.68 27.08
C CYS A 79 2.17 2.29 27.10
N VAL A 80 2.87 1.26 26.61
CA VAL A 80 2.35 -0.11 26.67
C VAL A 80 2.33 -0.62 28.11
N ALA A 81 3.34 -0.28 28.92
CA ALA A 81 3.40 -0.64 30.33
C ALA A 81 2.32 0.05 31.20
N SER A 82 1.83 1.24 30.82
CA SER A 82 0.67 1.89 31.46
C SER A 82 -0.68 1.33 30.99
N GLY A 83 -0.70 0.49 29.95
CA GLY A 83 -1.90 -0.23 29.48
C GLY A 83 -2.44 0.23 28.12
N GLY A 84 -1.70 1.05 27.38
CA GLY A 84 -2.04 1.44 26.02
C GLY A 84 -1.93 0.28 25.00
N HIS A 85 -2.67 0.39 23.90
CA HIS A 85 -2.69 -0.61 22.84
C HIS A 85 -1.48 -0.44 21.92
N ALA A 86 -0.69 -1.49 21.73
CA ALA A 86 0.47 -1.45 20.83
C ALA A 86 0.07 -1.71 19.37
N ASP A 87 0.25 -0.70 18.51
CA ASP A 87 0.00 -0.76 17.07
C ASP A 87 1.35 -0.77 16.32
N ILE A 88 1.72 -1.94 15.77
CA ILE A 88 3.04 -2.21 15.16
C ILE A 88 2.87 -2.44 13.65
N ILE A 89 3.51 -1.61 12.81
CA ILE A 89 3.66 -1.89 11.37
C ILE A 89 5.02 -2.54 11.10
N LEU A 90 5.00 -3.71 10.48
CA LEU A 90 6.18 -4.34 9.88
C LEU A 90 6.26 -3.91 8.40
N LEU A 91 7.14 -2.96 8.12
CA LEU A 91 7.32 -2.33 6.81
C LEU A 91 8.50 -2.98 6.09
N MET A 92 8.21 -3.93 5.20
CA MET A 92 9.19 -4.77 4.52
C MET A 92 9.48 -4.26 3.10
N ASP A 93 10.75 -4.12 2.75
CA ASP A 93 11.12 -3.87 1.35
C ASP A 93 10.85 -5.09 0.46
N GLU A 94 10.40 -4.84 -0.77
CA GLU A 94 10.26 -5.82 -1.86
C GLU A 94 10.99 -5.43 -3.15
N SER A 95 11.86 -4.41 -3.09
CA SER A 95 12.69 -3.91 -4.18
C SER A 95 13.51 -4.98 -4.90
N GLY A 96 13.92 -4.67 -6.14
CA GLY A 96 14.70 -5.58 -6.99
C GLY A 96 16.12 -5.86 -6.51
N SER A 97 16.72 -4.98 -5.68
CA SER A 97 18.07 -5.15 -5.14
C SER A 97 18.18 -6.33 -4.18
N LEU A 98 17.10 -6.65 -3.48
CA LEU A 98 16.99 -7.80 -2.56
C LEU A 98 17.36 -9.14 -3.21
N GLY A 99 17.22 -9.29 -4.53
CA GLY A 99 17.66 -10.48 -5.25
C GLY A 99 19.19 -10.70 -5.24
N GLU A 100 19.99 -9.66 -4.96
CA GLU A 100 21.45 -9.73 -4.82
C GLU A 100 21.93 -9.49 -3.38
N THR A 101 21.21 -8.67 -2.59
CA THR A 101 21.60 -8.28 -1.22
C THR A 101 21.01 -9.17 -0.13
N ASP A 102 19.82 -9.76 -0.33
CA ASP A 102 19.16 -10.70 0.59
C ASP A 102 18.86 -12.07 -0.08
N PRO A 103 19.85 -12.75 -0.69
CA PRO A 103 19.64 -14.00 -1.43
C PRO A 103 19.14 -15.16 -0.56
N ASP A 104 19.40 -15.10 0.75
CA ASP A 104 19.03 -16.13 1.74
C ASP A 104 17.74 -15.79 2.51
N ASN A 105 17.08 -14.66 2.21
CA ASN A 105 15.85 -14.19 2.88
C ASN A 105 16.02 -13.96 4.39
N ALA A 106 17.14 -13.36 4.79
CA ALA A 106 17.41 -12.89 6.14
C ALA A 106 16.28 -11.98 6.66
N ARG A 107 15.70 -11.10 5.81
CA ARG A 107 14.57 -10.24 6.24
C ARG A 107 13.31 -11.04 6.60
N VAL A 108 13.04 -12.13 5.89
CA VAL A 108 11.91 -13.03 6.17
C VAL A 108 12.15 -13.77 7.49
N SER A 109 13.35 -14.34 7.64
CA SER A 109 13.75 -15.07 8.84
C SER A 109 13.69 -14.18 10.09
N ALA A 110 14.14 -12.93 9.96
CA ALA A 110 14.03 -11.89 10.96
C ALA A 110 12.59 -11.50 11.31
N GLY A 111 11.76 -11.24 10.29
CA GLY A 111 10.34 -10.96 10.49
C GLY A 111 9.61 -12.11 11.21
N LEU A 112 9.98 -13.35 10.93
CA LEU A 112 9.47 -14.53 11.65
C LEU A 112 9.90 -14.53 13.11
N HIS A 113 11.18 -14.25 13.43
CA HIS A 113 11.65 -14.16 14.80
C HIS A 113 10.94 -13.03 15.58
N LEU A 114 10.84 -11.82 15.00
CA LEU A 114 10.13 -10.70 15.62
C LEU A 114 8.66 -11.06 15.90
N VAL A 115 7.94 -11.60 14.92
CA VAL A 115 6.55 -12.07 15.08
C VAL A 115 6.43 -13.15 16.17
N ASN A 116 7.43 -14.02 16.33
CA ASN A 116 7.44 -15.02 17.40
C ASN A 116 7.56 -14.38 18.79
N ARG A 117 8.44 -13.38 18.93
CA ARG A 117 8.65 -12.66 20.20
C ARG A 117 7.45 -11.78 20.55
N LEU A 118 6.90 -11.04 19.59
CA LEU A 118 5.67 -10.27 19.75
C LEU A 118 4.48 -11.18 20.12
N ALA A 119 4.40 -12.40 19.59
CA ALA A 119 3.35 -13.34 19.98
C ALA A 119 3.50 -13.86 21.43
N LYS A 120 4.73 -14.03 21.95
CA LYS A 120 4.93 -14.32 23.38
C LYS A 120 4.43 -13.15 24.25
N LEU A 121 4.80 -11.92 23.90
CA LEU A 121 4.38 -10.69 24.57
C LEU A 121 2.86 -10.50 24.54
N SER A 122 2.20 -10.85 23.43
CA SER A 122 0.73 -10.72 23.27
C SER A 122 -0.12 -11.59 24.22
N ALA A 123 0.51 -12.42 25.04
CA ALA A 123 -0.16 -13.12 26.13
C ALA A 123 -0.58 -12.18 27.27
N ASP A 124 0.24 -11.15 27.54
CA ASP A 124 0.10 -10.21 28.66
C ASP A 124 -0.12 -8.75 28.20
N THR A 125 -0.31 -8.53 26.89
CA THR A 125 -0.34 -7.18 26.28
C THR A 125 -1.29 -7.15 25.08
N ASP A 126 -2.14 -6.12 24.98
CA ASP A 126 -2.96 -5.88 23.78
C ASP A 126 -2.08 -5.26 22.69
N LEU A 127 -1.69 -6.09 21.72
CA LEU A 127 -0.85 -5.69 20.59
C LEU A 127 -1.38 -6.23 19.26
N ASN A 128 -1.35 -5.35 18.25
CA ASN A 128 -1.77 -5.62 16.89
C ASN A 128 -0.60 -5.39 15.94
N VAL A 129 -0.45 -6.29 14.98
CA VAL A 129 0.62 -6.22 13.96
C VAL A 129 -0.01 -6.16 12.57
N GLN A 130 0.35 -5.16 11.79
CA GLN A 130 0.12 -5.10 10.35
C GLN A 130 1.42 -5.49 9.63
N LEU A 131 1.33 -6.33 8.58
CA LEU A 131 2.46 -6.66 7.72
C LEU A 131 2.27 -6.01 6.36
N THR A 132 3.24 -5.20 5.95
CA THR A 132 3.18 -4.43 4.72
C THR A 132 4.46 -4.60 3.91
N ALA A 133 4.31 -4.55 2.58
CA ALA A 133 5.43 -4.57 1.64
C ALA A 133 5.47 -3.22 0.91
N PHE A 134 6.67 -2.70 0.66
CA PHE A 134 6.83 -1.47 -0.12
C PHE A 134 7.90 -1.61 -1.20
N GLY A 135 7.72 -0.84 -2.27
CA GLY A 135 8.63 -0.78 -3.40
C GLY A 135 8.30 0.44 -4.24
N HIS A 136 7.61 0.26 -5.36
CA HIS A 136 7.04 1.39 -6.13
C HIS A 136 5.76 2.00 -5.52
N GLY A 137 5.21 1.34 -4.51
CA GLY A 137 3.97 1.64 -3.82
C GLY A 137 3.96 0.96 -2.45
N TYR A 138 2.78 0.80 -1.85
CA TYR A 138 2.57 0.23 -0.52
C TYR A 138 1.45 -0.82 -0.59
N ASP A 139 1.73 -2.04 -0.14
CA ASP A 139 0.82 -3.18 -0.16
C ASP A 139 0.60 -3.73 1.25
N VAL A 140 -0.68 -3.83 1.68
CA VAL A 140 -1.05 -4.40 2.97
C VAL A 140 -1.18 -5.91 2.82
N VAL A 141 -0.04 -6.60 2.97
CA VAL A 141 0.10 -8.06 2.84
C VAL A 141 -0.75 -8.79 3.89
N ARG A 142 -0.85 -8.23 5.09
CA ARG A 142 -1.80 -8.65 6.13
C ARG A 142 -2.22 -7.45 6.97
N ASP A 143 -3.53 -7.24 7.02
CA ASP A 143 -4.17 -6.22 7.84
C ASP A 143 -4.01 -6.48 9.34
N TRP A 144 -4.31 -5.47 10.17
CA TRP A 144 -4.16 -5.46 11.62
C TRP A 144 -4.59 -6.77 12.27
N THR A 145 -3.61 -7.50 12.81
CA THR A 145 -3.79 -8.83 13.39
C THR A 145 -3.29 -8.86 14.82
N ALA A 146 -4.19 -9.04 15.79
CA ALA A 146 -3.82 -9.42 17.14
C ALA A 146 -3.11 -10.78 17.11
N LEU A 147 -1.91 -10.88 17.69
CA LEU A 147 -1.12 -12.13 17.70
C LEU A 147 -1.57 -13.13 18.77
N SER A 148 -2.72 -12.89 19.40
CA SER A 148 -3.32 -13.69 20.46
C SER A 148 -3.72 -15.10 19.99
N GLY A 149 -2.74 -16.01 20.09
CA GLY A 149 -2.92 -17.45 20.00
C GLY A 149 -2.47 -18.11 18.69
N PRO A 150 -2.44 -19.46 18.66
CA PRO A 150 -1.67 -20.20 17.65
C PRO A 150 -2.15 -20.05 16.20
N GLY A 151 -3.44 -19.73 16.00
CA GLY A 151 -4.04 -19.55 14.68
C GLY A 151 -3.59 -18.26 13.99
N ALA A 152 -3.67 -17.14 14.69
CA ALA A 152 -3.24 -15.83 14.21
C ALA A 152 -1.73 -15.81 13.94
N LEU A 153 -0.93 -16.29 14.89
CA LEU A 153 0.52 -16.45 14.75
C LEU A 153 0.90 -17.31 13.52
N LYS A 154 0.21 -18.44 13.30
CA LYS A 154 0.46 -19.28 12.10
C LYS A 154 0.12 -18.54 10.79
N ALA A 155 -0.95 -17.75 10.78
CA ALA A 155 -1.36 -16.97 9.60
C ALA A 155 -0.39 -15.81 9.32
N MET A 156 0.08 -15.11 10.36
CA MET A 156 1.10 -14.06 10.24
C MET A 156 2.42 -14.66 9.73
N ARG A 157 2.91 -15.76 10.33
CA ARG A 157 4.10 -16.47 9.84
C ARG A 157 3.99 -16.88 8.37
N ALA A 158 2.82 -17.36 7.92
CA ALA A 158 2.62 -17.68 6.51
C ALA A 158 2.80 -16.43 5.63
N SER A 159 2.15 -15.32 5.97
CA SER A 159 2.27 -14.06 5.22
C SER A 159 3.69 -13.47 5.22
N VAL A 160 4.47 -13.64 6.29
CA VAL A 160 5.90 -13.25 6.30
C VAL A 160 6.71 -14.16 5.36
N ASN A 161 6.47 -15.48 5.36
CA ASN A 161 7.13 -16.41 4.42
C ASN A 161 6.77 -16.12 2.95
N ASP A 162 5.52 -15.74 2.67
CA ASP A 162 5.05 -15.39 1.32
C ASP A 162 5.82 -14.18 0.73
N LEU A 163 6.53 -13.39 1.57
CA LEU A 163 7.39 -12.31 1.09
C LEU A 163 8.71 -12.79 0.47
N ALA A 164 9.15 -14.04 0.67
CA ALA A 164 10.45 -14.50 0.16
C ALA A 164 10.56 -14.39 -1.37
N ASP A 165 9.45 -14.61 -2.09
CA ASP A 165 9.39 -14.48 -3.55
C ASP A 165 9.14 -13.02 -4.03
N ARG A 166 9.01 -12.05 -3.11
CA ARG A 166 8.76 -10.62 -3.39
C ARG A 166 10.06 -9.81 -3.32
N THR A 167 10.84 -9.89 -4.40
CA THR A 167 12.14 -9.23 -4.60
C THR A 167 12.24 -8.65 -6.01
N ASN A 168 11.14 -8.05 -6.49
CA ASN A 168 10.98 -7.57 -7.86
C ASN A 168 10.25 -6.22 -7.97
N GLY A 169 10.11 -5.51 -6.84
CA GLY A 169 9.67 -4.12 -6.81
C GLY A 169 10.59 -3.23 -7.64
N VAL A 170 10.00 -2.35 -8.44
CA VAL A 170 10.78 -1.53 -9.40
C VAL A 170 11.44 -0.31 -8.74
N ASP A 171 10.98 0.14 -7.57
CA ASP A 171 11.59 1.25 -6.82
C ASP A 171 11.85 0.82 -5.37
N THR A 172 12.59 1.66 -4.64
CA THR A 172 12.75 1.65 -3.18
C THR A 172 12.20 2.98 -2.62
N ASP A 173 10.86 3.15 -2.69
CA ASP A 173 10.19 4.44 -2.43
C ASP A 173 9.87 4.68 -0.94
N TYR A 174 10.88 5.15 -0.19
CA TYR A 174 10.74 5.45 1.24
C TYR A 174 9.66 6.49 1.56
N TRP A 175 9.45 7.50 0.70
CA TRP A 175 8.43 8.53 0.95
C TRP A 175 7.02 7.91 0.96
N THR A 176 6.71 7.08 -0.04
CA THR A 176 5.41 6.40 -0.15
C THR A 176 5.22 5.38 0.95
N ALA A 177 6.28 4.64 1.29
CA ALA A 177 6.26 3.66 2.36
C ALA A 177 5.91 4.29 3.72
N ILE A 178 6.58 5.38 4.05
CA ILE A 178 6.44 6.08 5.34
C ILE A 178 5.11 6.85 5.42
N ASP A 179 4.68 7.54 4.35
CA ASP A 179 3.41 8.30 4.35
C ASP A 179 2.20 7.37 4.52
N LYS A 180 2.25 6.17 3.92
CA LYS A 180 1.19 5.17 4.06
C LYS A 180 1.21 4.45 5.40
N ALA A 181 2.38 4.13 5.94
CA ALA A 181 2.48 3.60 7.31
C ALA A 181 1.91 4.60 8.34
N ARG A 182 2.27 5.89 8.22
CA ARG A 182 1.73 6.97 9.05
C ARG A 182 0.21 7.10 8.94
N GLN A 183 -0.37 6.99 7.73
CA GLN A 183 -1.82 7.05 7.52
C GLN A 183 -2.56 5.86 8.14
N GLU A 184 -2.04 4.63 8.01
CA GLU A 184 -2.66 3.45 8.64
C GLU A 184 -2.57 3.49 10.18
N LEU A 185 -1.48 4.02 10.74
CA LEU A 185 -1.34 4.28 12.17
C LEU A 185 -2.33 5.34 12.69
N ALA A 186 -2.41 6.50 12.03
CA ALA A 186 -3.39 7.53 12.41
C ALA A 186 -4.83 6.99 12.37
N LYS A 187 -5.17 6.26 11.31
CA LYS A 187 -6.48 5.61 11.11
C LYS A 187 -6.84 4.60 12.20
N VAL A 188 -5.90 3.76 12.66
CA VAL A 188 -6.19 2.79 13.75
C VAL A 188 -6.32 3.48 15.12
N ALA A 189 -5.57 4.55 15.38
CA ALA A 189 -5.76 5.37 16.58
C ALA A 189 -7.12 6.08 16.57
N SER A 190 -7.45 6.82 15.50
CA SER A 190 -8.74 7.53 15.39
C SER A 190 -9.94 6.58 15.48
N ALA A 191 -9.83 5.35 14.96
CA ALA A 191 -10.88 4.35 15.06
C ALA A 191 -11.09 3.81 16.50
N ARG A 192 -10.10 3.97 17.39
CA ARG A 192 -10.16 3.56 18.80
C ARG A 192 -10.76 4.66 19.70
N GLY A 193 -10.58 5.94 19.32
CA GLY A 193 -11.06 7.10 20.05
C GLY A 193 -10.03 7.70 21.01
N ALA A 194 -10.21 8.97 21.37
CA ALA A 194 -9.22 9.75 22.13
C ALA A 194 -8.94 9.21 23.55
N ASP A 195 -9.95 8.64 24.21
CA ASP A 195 -9.85 8.15 25.60
C ASP A 195 -9.01 6.87 25.75
N THR A 196 -8.48 6.30 24.66
CA THR A 196 -7.76 5.01 24.67
C THR A 196 -6.37 5.15 24.06
N PRO A 197 -5.28 5.13 24.86
CA PRO A 197 -3.92 5.32 24.37
C PRO A 197 -3.53 4.31 23.27
N SER A 198 -3.04 4.82 22.16
CA SER A 198 -2.42 4.06 21.06
C SER A 198 -0.91 4.28 21.11
N CYS A 199 -0.17 3.22 21.40
CA CYS A 199 1.29 3.22 21.41
C CYS A 199 1.74 2.76 20.03
N GLN A 200 2.40 3.62 19.25
CA GLN A 200 2.58 3.41 17.81
C GLN A 200 4.03 3.22 17.41
N THR A 201 4.30 2.26 16.52
CA THR A 201 5.65 2.04 15.99
C THR A 201 5.69 1.47 14.56
N ILE A 202 6.74 1.81 13.83
CA ILE A 202 7.07 1.25 12.51
C ILE A 202 8.43 0.56 12.61
N VAL A 203 8.47 -0.72 12.26
CA VAL A 203 9.70 -1.50 12.07
C VAL A 203 9.99 -1.55 10.58
N PHE A 204 11.01 -0.81 10.15
CA PHE A 204 11.33 -0.50 8.77
C PHE A 204 12.58 -1.26 8.30
N PHE A 205 12.38 -2.19 7.37
CA PHE A 205 13.42 -3.03 6.77
C PHE A 205 13.75 -2.52 5.36
N SER A 206 15.04 -2.37 5.03
CA SER A 206 15.50 -2.19 3.64
C SER A 206 16.97 -2.59 3.48
N ASP A 207 17.39 -2.91 2.26
CA ASP A 207 18.77 -3.23 1.88
C ASP A 207 19.53 -2.06 1.23
N GLY A 208 18.84 -0.97 0.88
CA GLY A 208 19.32 0.00 -0.09
C GLY A 208 19.23 1.48 0.30
N GLU A 209 19.51 2.33 -0.69
CA GLU A 209 19.16 3.75 -0.68
C GLU A 209 17.74 3.96 -1.23
N LEU A 210 17.20 5.16 -1.03
CA LEU A 210 15.98 5.60 -1.72
C LEU A 210 16.28 5.66 -3.24
N ASP A 211 15.64 4.82 -4.03
CA ASP A 211 15.83 4.72 -5.49
C ASP A 211 14.50 4.74 -6.23
N VAL A 212 14.46 5.42 -7.38
CA VAL A 212 13.26 5.56 -8.23
C VAL A 212 13.63 5.25 -9.69
N GLU A 213 13.45 4.01 -10.11
CA GLU A 213 13.97 3.54 -11.41
C GLU A 213 13.39 4.26 -12.63
N VAL A 214 14.21 4.33 -13.67
CA VAL A 214 13.80 4.90 -14.95
C VAL A 214 12.87 3.94 -15.68
N ARG A 215 11.68 4.43 -16.04
CA ARG A 215 10.64 3.71 -16.78
C ARG A 215 11.01 3.56 -18.26
N LYS A 216 12.02 2.73 -18.52
CA LYS A 216 12.68 2.48 -19.82
C LYS A 216 11.78 1.85 -20.91
N SER A 217 10.50 1.54 -20.63
CA SER A 217 9.58 0.89 -21.59
C SER A 217 8.11 1.31 -21.43
N ASP A 218 7.35 1.21 -22.52
CA ASP A 218 5.90 1.47 -22.53
C ASP A 218 5.10 0.61 -21.54
N SER A 219 5.56 -0.62 -21.25
CA SER A 219 4.92 -1.46 -20.22
C SER A 219 5.21 -0.88 -18.83
N ALA A 220 6.47 -0.57 -18.51
CA ALA A 220 6.81 0.02 -17.21
C ALA A 220 6.08 1.35 -16.96
N LEU A 221 5.93 2.19 -17.99
CA LEU A 221 5.13 3.43 -17.90
C LEU A 221 3.63 3.17 -17.70
N LYS A 222 3.09 2.10 -18.29
CA LYS A 222 1.69 1.71 -18.13
C LYS A 222 1.41 1.07 -16.77
N ASP A 223 2.33 0.24 -16.28
CA ASP A 223 2.13 -0.61 -15.12
C ASP A 223 2.52 0.11 -13.80
N TYR A 224 3.49 1.04 -13.85
CA TYR A 224 3.99 1.80 -12.69
C TYR A 224 3.82 3.32 -12.77
N GLY A 225 3.26 3.84 -13.87
CA GLY A 225 3.10 5.27 -14.11
C GLY A 225 4.40 5.99 -14.50
N SER A 226 4.27 7.27 -14.88
CA SER A 226 5.39 8.13 -15.31
C SER A 226 5.73 9.26 -14.33
N LYS A 227 5.10 9.28 -13.15
CA LYS A 227 5.19 10.34 -12.13
C LYS A 227 5.00 9.77 -10.72
N LYS A 228 5.48 10.50 -9.71
CA LYS A 228 5.20 10.27 -8.28
C LYS A 228 4.40 11.45 -7.70
N ALA A 229 3.61 11.20 -6.65
CA ALA A 229 2.76 12.23 -6.04
C ALA A 229 3.57 13.38 -5.39
N TYR A 230 4.70 13.04 -4.76
CA TYR A 230 5.66 14.00 -4.18
C TYR A 230 6.52 14.74 -5.23
N ALA A 231 6.48 14.33 -6.50
CA ALA A 231 7.35 14.83 -7.56
C ALA A 231 6.58 15.12 -8.87
N GLU A 232 5.52 15.93 -8.80
CA GLU A 232 4.61 16.19 -9.95
C GLU A 232 5.31 16.73 -11.22
N GLY A 233 6.46 17.40 -11.06
CA GLY A 233 7.28 17.93 -12.15
C GLY A 233 8.27 16.93 -12.77
N ALA A 234 8.51 15.79 -12.13
CA ALA A 234 9.43 14.76 -12.61
C ALA A 234 8.77 13.83 -13.65
N ASP A 235 9.52 13.49 -14.71
CA ASP A 235 9.12 12.51 -15.72
C ASP A 235 10.02 11.27 -15.65
N LEU A 236 9.49 10.21 -15.03
CA LEU A 236 10.20 8.96 -14.77
C LEU A 236 10.58 8.18 -16.04
N SER A 237 10.14 8.60 -17.23
CA SER A 237 10.67 8.06 -18.50
C SER A 237 12.13 8.45 -18.76
N SER A 238 12.71 9.34 -17.93
CA SER A 238 14.07 9.85 -18.05
C SER A 238 14.87 9.72 -16.75
N GLU A 239 16.18 9.46 -16.87
CA GLU A 239 17.10 9.49 -15.70
C GLU A 239 17.12 10.84 -14.97
N LYS A 240 16.79 11.94 -15.67
CA LYS A 240 16.69 13.25 -15.05
C LYS A 240 15.47 13.32 -14.12
N GLY A 241 14.33 12.79 -14.58
CA GLY A 241 13.11 12.75 -13.78
C GLY A 241 13.21 11.80 -12.58
N ALA A 242 13.84 10.63 -12.74
CA ALA A 242 14.18 9.74 -11.62
C ALA A 242 14.92 10.50 -10.50
N ARG A 243 16.07 11.10 -10.82
CA ARG A 243 16.87 11.91 -9.89
C ARG A 243 16.16 13.15 -9.35
N GLU A 244 15.24 13.74 -10.11
CA GLU A 244 14.38 14.83 -9.62
C GLU A 244 13.30 14.33 -8.66
N ALA A 245 12.84 13.08 -8.79
CA ALA A 245 11.91 12.44 -7.86
C ALA A 245 12.59 11.99 -6.57
N GLU A 246 13.75 11.31 -6.66
CA GLU A 246 14.59 10.94 -5.50
C GLU A 246 14.86 12.16 -4.60
N LYS A 247 15.35 13.24 -5.20
CA LYS A 247 15.65 14.50 -4.50
C LYS A 247 14.40 15.16 -3.90
N ALA A 248 13.25 15.08 -4.57
CA ALA A 248 11.99 15.62 -4.04
C ALA A 248 11.47 14.79 -2.86
N ALA A 249 11.68 13.46 -2.88
CA ALA A 249 11.35 12.56 -1.79
C ALA A 249 12.24 12.85 -0.56
N GLU A 250 13.56 12.92 -0.73
CA GLU A 250 14.51 13.28 0.33
C GLU A 250 14.21 14.65 0.93
N GLU A 251 13.96 15.67 0.10
CA GLU A 251 13.61 17.02 0.56
C GLU A 251 12.32 17.06 1.40
N ASP A 252 11.27 16.30 1.04
CA ASP A 252 10.00 16.34 1.78
C ASP A 252 9.98 15.37 2.99
N LEU A 253 10.80 14.31 2.95
CA LEU A 253 11.09 13.48 4.13
C LEU A 253 11.80 14.30 5.22
N CYS A 254 12.83 15.06 4.83
CA CYS A 254 13.84 15.58 5.75
C CYS A 254 13.88 17.10 5.94
N ARG A 255 13.02 17.89 5.29
CA ARG A 255 12.81 19.30 5.67
C ARG A 255 12.22 19.45 7.07
N ALA A 256 12.34 20.65 7.64
CA ALA A 256 11.59 21.08 8.82
C ALA A 256 10.08 20.83 8.64
N GLY A 257 9.47 20.18 9.62
CA GLY A 257 8.05 19.80 9.60
C GLY A 257 7.71 18.78 8.49
N GLY A 258 8.71 18.14 7.88
CA GLY A 258 8.58 17.12 6.85
C GLY A 258 7.99 15.82 7.38
N LEU A 259 7.97 14.78 6.53
CA LEU A 259 7.31 13.51 6.88
C LEU A 259 7.95 12.81 8.09
N ALA A 260 9.27 12.95 8.30
CA ALA A 260 9.93 12.44 9.50
C ALA A 260 9.47 13.19 10.78
N ASP A 261 9.34 14.52 10.72
CA ASP A 261 8.83 15.32 11.84
C ASP A 261 7.32 15.08 12.10
N GLN A 262 6.53 14.75 11.07
CA GLN A 262 5.13 14.34 11.23
C GLN A 262 4.99 13.06 12.06
N LEU A 263 5.89 12.08 11.89
CA LEU A 263 5.91 10.88 12.73
C LEU A 263 6.30 11.20 14.18
N ARG A 264 7.32 12.04 14.37
CA ARG A 264 7.83 12.41 15.70
C ARG A 264 6.82 13.22 16.51
N SER A 265 6.18 14.21 15.89
CA SER A 265 5.07 14.96 16.51
C SER A 265 3.88 14.06 16.84
N SER A 266 3.66 12.98 16.07
CA SER A 266 2.64 11.95 16.35
C SER A 266 3.13 10.86 17.31
N LYS A 267 4.30 11.02 17.95
CA LYS A 267 4.92 10.08 18.92
C LYS A 267 5.10 8.65 18.39
N VAL A 268 5.26 8.47 17.08
CA VAL A 268 5.50 7.16 16.45
C VAL A 268 6.98 6.78 16.56
N ALA A 269 7.27 5.70 17.28
CA ALA A 269 8.64 5.19 17.43
C ALA A 269 9.11 4.47 16.15
N LEU A 270 10.34 4.74 15.71
CA LEU A 270 10.93 4.11 14.52
C LEU A 270 12.01 3.08 14.89
N PHE A 271 11.98 1.91 14.26
CA PHE A 271 13.05 0.93 14.32
C PHE A 271 13.54 0.63 12.91
N GLY A 272 14.74 1.11 12.57
CA GLY A 272 15.34 0.96 11.25
C GLY A 272 16.26 -0.26 11.17
N VAL A 273 16.16 -1.03 10.10
CA VAL A 273 16.89 -2.29 9.91
C VAL A 273 17.49 -2.31 8.52
N GLY A 274 18.79 -2.02 8.44
CA GLY A 274 19.56 -1.99 7.20
C GLY A 274 20.22 -3.34 6.91
N LEU A 275 19.86 -3.97 5.79
CA LEU A 275 20.38 -5.27 5.36
C LEU A 275 21.66 -5.08 4.52
N GLY A 276 22.83 -5.31 5.12
CA GLY A 276 24.13 -5.13 4.46
C GLY A 276 25.28 -4.93 5.45
N SER A 277 26.53 -5.04 4.97
CA SER A 277 27.71 -4.89 5.83
C SER A 277 28.09 -3.44 6.08
N GLU A 278 28.23 -3.04 7.36
CA GLU A 278 28.59 -1.67 7.75
C GLU A 278 29.88 -1.18 7.08
N GLU A 279 30.92 -2.02 7.02
CA GLU A 279 32.22 -1.65 6.45
C GLU A 279 32.17 -1.28 4.96
N THR A 280 31.17 -1.75 4.22
CA THR A 280 31.02 -1.47 2.78
C THR A 280 29.95 -0.41 2.52
N ASN A 281 28.86 -0.43 3.30
CA ASN A 281 27.61 0.27 3.01
C ASN A 281 27.21 1.33 4.08
N ALA A 282 28.10 1.70 5.01
CA ALA A 282 27.78 2.68 6.08
C ALA A 282 27.10 3.97 5.57
N LYS A 283 27.52 4.48 4.39
CA LYS A 283 26.92 5.68 3.77
C LYS A 283 25.56 5.42 3.12
N THR A 284 25.33 4.21 2.59
CA THR A 284 24.09 3.79 1.94
C THR A 284 22.90 3.96 2.88
N PHE A 285 23.11 3.66 4.16
CA PHE A 285 22.08 3.81 5.18
C PHE A 285 22.02 5.20 5.85
N ASN A 286 22.79 6.21 5.43
CA ASN A 286 22.77 7.54 6.08
C ASN A 286 21.37 8.18 6.05
N LEU A 287 20.67 8.12 4.91
CA LEU A 287 19.32 8.66 4.78
C LEU A 287 18.34 7.90 5.68
N MET A 288 18.28 6.57 5.56
CA MET A 288 17.43 5.70 6.37
C MET A 288 17.68 5.89 7.88
N ARG A 289 18.95 5.91 8.30
CA ARG A 289 19.38 6.17 9.67
C ARG A 289 18.90 7.54 10.15
N SER A 290 19.19 8.62 9.41
CA SER A 290 18.76 9.97 9.80
C SER A 290 17.23 10.15 9.86
N ILE A 291 16.45 9.48 9.01
CA ILE A 291 14.98 9.42 9.13
C ILE A 291 14.60 8.82 10.49
N VAL A 292 15.16 7.64 10.82
CA VAL A 292 14.85 6.83 12.00
C VAL A 292 15.32 7.46 13.31
N THR A 293 16.57 7.94 13.38
CA THR A 293 17.22 8.43 14.60
C THR A 293 17.29 9.96 14.68
N GLY A 294 16.83 10.68 13.65
CA GLY A 294 16.97 12.15 13.51
C GLY A 294 18.32 12.58 12.92
N THR A 295 19.41 11.90 13.30
CA THR A 295 20.78 12.19 12.85
C THR A 295 21.63 10.93 12.75
N THR A 296 22.60 10.91 11.82
CA THR A 296 23.69 9.92 11.84
C THR A 296 24.58 10.11 13.06
N GLU A 297 25.29 9.05 13.46
CA GLU A 297 26.18 9.03 14.64
C GLU A 297 27.32 10.07 14.57
N ASP A 298 27.79 10.37 13.37
CA ASP A 298 28.82 11.38 13.11
C ASP A 298 28.28 12.81 12.93
N GLY A 299 26.95 12.99 13.01
CA GLY A 299 26.27 14.26 12.76
C GLY A 299 26.34 14.75 11.32
N SER A 300 26.74 13.91 10.36
CA SER A 300 26.92 14.32 8.95
C SER A 300 25.60 14.50 8.19
N THR A 301 24.55 13.76 8.58
CA THR A 301 23.24 13.76 7.91
C THR A 301 22.13 13.87 8.95
N THR A 302 21.30 14.91 8.84
CA THR A 302 20.15 15.18 9.72
C THR A 302 18.87 15.19 8.90
N CYS A 303 17.77 14.68 9.46
CA CYS A 303 16.47 14.63 8.79
C CYS A 303 15.38 15.19 9.70
N GLY A 304 14.74 16.30 9.32
CA GLY A 304 13.79 17.04 10.16
C GLY A 304 14.46 17.93 11.22
N GLU A 305 13.65 18.73 11.92
CA GLU A 305 14.09 19.64 13.00
C GLU A 305 13.59 19.20 14.39
N LEU A 306 12.58 18.33 14.49
CA LEU A 306 12.08 17.78 15.76
C LEU A 306 12.98 16.63 16.24
N LEU A 307 14.20 16.95 16.66
CA LEU A 307 15.24 15.95 16.98
C LEU A 307 15.17 15.35 18.40
N PRO A 308 14.79 16.09 19.46
CA PRO A 308 14.49 15.52 20.77
C PRO A 308 12.96 15.27 20.92
N PRO A 309 12.52 14.16 21.53
CA PRO A 309 13.29 12.99 21.93
C PRO A 309 13.86 12.22 20.73
N VAL A 310 14.90 11.39 20.96
CA VAL A 310 15.46 10.53 19.90
C VAL A 310 14.36 9.67 19.30
N ALA A 311 14.15 9.81 17.99
CA ALA A 311 12.95 9.30 17.31
C ALA A 311 12.88 7.78 17.16
N GLY A 312 14.00 7.08 17.33
CA GLY A 312 14.11 5.68 16.98
C GLY A 312 15.51 5.11 17.16
N GLU A 313 15.64 3.82 16.89
CA GLU A 313 16.91 3.09 16.86
C GLU A 313 17.15 2.51 15.47
N PHE A 314 18.38 2.59 14.99
CA PHE A 314 18.80 2.01 13.72
C PHE A 314 19.82 0.89 13.96
N TYR A 315 19.59 -0.26 13.32
CA TYR A 315 20.47 -1.42 13.36
C TYR A 315 20.93 -1.76 11.95
N ALA A 316 22.24 -1.85 11.75
CA ALA A 316 22.82 -2.46 10.56
C ALA A 316 23.01 -3.96 10.81
N ALA A 317 22.64 -4.79 9.83
CA ALA A 317 22.78 -6.23 9.92
C ALA A 317 23.49 -6.78 8.68
N SER A 318 24.71 -7.26 8.88
CA SER A 318 25.49 -7.95 7.84
C SER A 318 25.13 -9.43 7.70
N ASP A 319 24.50 -10.02 8.71
CA ASP A 319 24.05 -11.41 8.74
C ASP A 319 22.77 -11.57 9.58
N ILE A 320 22.12 -12.73 9.44
CA ILE A 320 20.90 -13.10 10.18
C ILE A 320 21.10 -13.06 11.71
N ASP A 321 22.32 -13.28 12.19
CA ASP A 321 22.62 -13.40 13.62
C ASP A 321 22.67 -12.03 14.31
N SER A 322 23.33 -11.06 13.66
CA SER A 322 23.33 -9.65 14.06
C SER A 322 21.90 -9.08 14.03
N LEU A 323 21.13 -9.51 13.03
CA LEU A 323 19.73 -9.15 12.82
C LEU A 323 18.82 -9.66 13.95
N LEU A 324 19.00 -10.91 14.39
CA LEU A 324 18.26 -11.48 15.54
C LEU A 324 18.51 -10.68 16.84
N LEU A 325 19.76 -10.27 17.10
CA LEU A 325 20.14 -9.45 18.26
C LEU A 325 19.54 -8.03 18.21
N ALA A 326 19.34 -7.46 17.03
CA ALA A 326 18.63 -6.20 16.85
C ALA A 326 17.11 -6.33 17.14
N PHE A 327 16.47 -7.42 16.69
CA PHE A 327 15.05 -7.65 16.98
C PHE A 327 14.74 -7.93 18.43
N ASP A 328 15.71 -8.43 19.18
CA ASP A 328 15.57 -8.70 20.60
C ASP A 328 15.46 -7.41 21.44
N SER A 329 16.07 -6.27 21.03
CA SER A 329 15.83 -4.95 21.64
C SER A 329 14.56 -4.25 21.14
N ILE A 330 14.03 -4.63 19.97
CA ILE A 330 12.71 -4.15 19.51
C ILE A 330 11.60 -4.88 20.27
N ALA A 331 11.76 -6.19 20.48
CA ALA A 331 10.78 -7.05 21.15
C ALA A 331 10.64 -6.80 22.67
N SER A 332 11.61 -6.12 23.29
CA SER A 332 11.53 -5.66 24.69
C SER A 332 10.81 -4.32 24.85
N LEU A 333 10.19 -3.78 23.78
CA LEU A 333 9.45 -2.51 23.77
C LEU A 333 10.29 -1.34 24.33
N GLY A 334 11.54 -1.19 23.90
CA GLY A 334 12.41 -0.11 24.40
C GLY A 334 13.08 -0.36 25.75
N GLY A 335 12.91 -1.54 26.36
CA GLY A 335 13.74 -1.99 27.47
C GLY A 335 15.13 -2.44 27.00
N GLU A 336 16.20 -1.77 27.43
CA GLU A 336 17.56 -2.12 27.00
C GLU A 336 18.03 -3.48 27.56
N PRO A 337 18.50 -4.43 26.72
CA PRO A 337 19.11 -5.66 27.21
C PRO A 337 20.46 -5.40 27.88
N ILE A 338 20.83 -6.28 28.82
CA ILE A 338 22.20 -6.32 29.34
C ILE A 338 23.11 -6.94 28.26
N ARG A 339 23.67 -6.08 27.41
CA ARG A 339 24.60 -6.48 26.34
C ARG A 339 25.97 -6.86 26.91
N GLN A 340 26.50 -8.01 26.49
CA GLN A 340 27.83 -8.49 26.87
C GLN A 340 28.57 -9.07 25.66
N GLU A 341 29.88 -8.81 25.59
CA GLU A 341 30.81 -9.44 24.64
C GLU A 341 31.88 -10.25 25.38
N LYS A 342 32.20 -11.44 24.87
CA LYS A 342 33.16 -12.40 25.44
C LYS A 342 33.85 -13.21 24.34
N GLY A 343 34.85 -14.01 24.71
CA GLY A 343 35.39 -15.05 23.84
C GLY A 343 34.55 -16.33 23.84
N VAL A 344 35.19 -17.46 23.52
CA VAL A 344 34.63 -18.82 23.56
C VAL A 344 35.42 -19.66 24.57
N CYS A 345 34.77 -20.60 25.25
CA CYS A 345 35.46 -21.58 26.09
C CYS A 345 35.92 -22.80 25.26
N VAL A 346 37.18 -23.20 25.42
CA VAL A 346 37.75 -24.39 24.75
C VAL A 346 37.56 -25.64 25.63
N ASP A 347 37.20 -26.76 24.99
CA ASP A 347 36.89 -28.10 25.53
C ASP A 347 35.69 -28.21 26.47
N LYS A 348 35.43 -27.19 27.31
CA LYS A 348 34.38 -27.21 28.35
C LYS A 348 33.99 -25.79 28.75
N ALA A 349 32.78 -25.64 29.31
CA ALA A 349 32.33 -24.37 29.89
C ALA A 349 33.33 -23.80 30.92
N CYS A 350 33.52 -22.48 30.89
CA CYS A 350 34.54 -21.76 31.65
C CYS A 350 33.98 -20.42 32.15
N SER A 351 34.31 -20.03 33.38
CA SER A 351 33.77 -18.81 34.00
C SER A 351 34.43 -17.53 33.46
N GLU A 352 35.61 -17.64 32.84
CA GLU A 352 36.42 -16.53 32.33
C GLU A 352 35.82 -15.89 31.06
N GLN A 353 35.27 -16.70 30.16
CA GLN A 353 34.63 -16.25 28.91
C GLN A 353 33.09 -16.29 28.99
N ALA A 354 32.52 -16.53 30.18
CA ALA A 354 31.08 -16.53 30.33
C ALA A 354 30.49 -15.11 30.35
N HIS A 355 29.29 -14.98 29.80
CA HIS A 355 28.36 -13.88 30.00
C HIS A 355 27.71 -14.05 31.37
N ASN A 356 27.80 -13.04 32.23
CA ASN A 356 27.55 -13.18 33.67
C ASN A 356 26.36 -12.35 34.14
N PHE A 357 25.49 -12.93 34.96
CA PHE A 357 24.37 -12.23 35.59
C PHE A 357 24.06 -12.80 36.97
N VAL A 358 23.41 -12.01 37.82
CA VAL A 358 23.06 -12.37 39.19
C VAL A 358 21.57 -12.17 39.41
N LEU A 359 20.89 -13.20 39.91
CA LEU A 359 19.45 -13.24 40.13
C LEU A 359 19.12 -13.30 41.62
N ASP A 360 17.94 -12.80 41.97
CA ASP A 360 17.30 -13.01 43.26
C ASP A 360 15.77 -13.13 43.08
N GLU A 361 15.04 -13.22 44.19
CA GLU A 361 13.57 -13.41 44.20
C GLU A 361 12.79 -12.23 43.55
N SER A 362 13.39 -11.06 43.31
CA SER A 362 12.73 -9.95 42.61
C SER A 362 12.65 -10.11 41.09
N THR A 363 13.41 -11.07 40.56
CA THR A 363 13.51 -11.37 39.13
C THR A 363 13.04 -12.81 38.90
N PRO A 364 11.82 -13.07 38.40
CA PRO A 364 11.34 -14.45 38.21
C PRO A 364 11.69 -15.08 36.86
N VAL A 365 12.05 -14.28 35.84
CA VAL A 365 12.24 -14.76 34.45
C VAL A 365 13.47 -14.10 33.84
N VAL A 366 14.26 -14.91 33.13
CA VAL A 366 15.38 -14.43 32.29
C VAL A 366 15.21 -14.98 30.87
N ASP A 367 15.32 -14.11 29.88
CA ASP A 367 15.49 -14.48 28.49
C ASP A 367 16.88 -14.04 28.01
N ILE A 368 17.60 -14.94 27.34
CA ILE A 368 18.92 -14.72 26.76
C ILE A 368 18.80 -14.97 25.26
N LEU A 369 19.27 -14.02 24.46
CA LEU A 369 19.61 -14.28 23.06
C LEU A 369 21.12 -14.10 22.92
N ALA A 370 21.82 -15.15 22.51
CA ALA A 370 23.27 -15.13 22.40
C ALA A 370 23.72 -15.65 21.05
N SER A 371 24.77 -15.05 20.50
CA SER A 371 25.32 -15.39 19.19
C SER A 371 26.85 -15.43 19.18
N ALA A 372 27.42 -16.19 18.26
CA ALA A 372 28.85 -16.28 18.03
C ALA A 372 29.24 -15.86 16.60
N GLN A 373 30.45 -15.34 16.41
CA GLN A 373 30.96 -14.89 15.10
C GLN A 373 31.34 -16.03 14.13
N ALA A 374 31.19 -17.29 14.53
CA ALA A 374 31.50 -18.45 13.70
C ALA A 374 30.50 -19.59 13.97
N ASP A 375 30.45 -20.58 13.06
CA ASP A 375 29.68 -21.81 13.23
C ASP A 375 30.40 -22.84 14.12
N GLY A 376 29.68 -23.90 14.50
CA GLY A 376 30.28 -25.13 15.04
C GLY A 376 30.53 -25.14 16.55
N MET A 377 29.96 -24.17 17.28
CA MET A 377 29.95 -24.14 18.74
C MET A 377 28.72 -24.84 19.32
N GLY A 378 28.87 -25.31 20.56
CA GLY A 378 27.75 -25.53 21.47
C GLY A 378 27.61 -24.35 22.43
N ALA A 379 26.57 -24.35 23.24
CA ALA A 379 26.41 -23.41 24.35
C ALA A 379 26.23 -24.18 25.66
N ALA A 380 26.46 -23.52 26.79
CA ALA A 380 26.29 -24.08 28.12
C ALA A 380 25.79 -23.01 29.09
N LEU A 381 24.89 -23.42 29.98
CA LEU A 381 24.39 -22.61 31.10
C LEU A 381 24.98 -23.16 32.40
N ILE A 382 25.47 -22.28 33.26
CA ILE A 382 26.07 -22.59 34.56
C ILE A 382 25.17 -22.00 35.65
N GLY A 383 24.66 -22.85 36.53
CA GLY A 383 23.81 -22.46 37.65
C GLY A 383 24.57 -21.93 38.88
N PRO A 384 23.86 -21.40 39.90
CA PRO A 384 24.45 -20.81 41.10
C PRO A 384 25.32 -21.77 41.94
N ASP A 385 25.03 -23.06 41.91
CA ASP A 385 25.79 -24.13 42.57
C ASP A 385 27.01 -24.60 41.75
N GLY A 386 27.10 -24.18 40.49
CA GLY A 386 28.09 -24.61 39.51
C GLY A 386 27.71 -25.84 38.69
N GLU A 387 26.45 -26.32 38.74
CA GLU A 387 25.94 -27.29 37.78
C GLU A 387 26.00 -26.71 36.36
N VAL A 388 26.46 -27.51 35.39
CA VAL A 388 26.59 -27.13 33.99
C VAL A 388 25.58 -27.91 33.17
N LEU A 389 24.72 -27.19 32.45
CA LEU A 389 23.78 -27.71 31.47
C LEU A 389 24.30 -27.39 30.06
N ASP A 390 24.69 -28.43 29.33
CA ASP A 390 25.05 -28.32 27.92
C ASP A 390 23.79 -28.14 27.06
N LEU A 391 23.83 -27.14 26.17
CA LEU A 391 22.79 -26.78 25.21
C LEU A 391 23.28 -27.23 23.82
N GLU A 392 23.10 -28.52 23.51
CA GLU A 392 23.61 -29.13 22.29
C GLU A 392 23.00 -28.50 21.03
N SER A 393 23.82 -28.02 20.09
CA SER A 393 23.37 -27.49 18.79
C SER A 393 22.81 -28.55 17.82
N SER A 394 22.95 -29.85 18.17
CA SER A 394 22.24 -30.95 17.51
C SER A 394 20.76 -31.05 17.89
N ASP A 395 20.37 -30.58 19.07
CA ASP A 395 18.98 -30.44 19.50
C ASP A 395 18.50 -29.04 19.09
N SER A 396 17.69 -28.94 18.03
CA SER A 396 17.20 -27.64 17.54
C SER A 396 16.40 -26.85 18.59
N SER A 397 15.88 -27.53 19.61
CA SER A 397 15.25 -26.94 20.78
C SER A 397 15.05 -28.00 21.87
N GLY A 398 15.03 -27.60 23.14
CA GLY A 398 14.64 -28.48 24.23
C GLY A 398 14.33 -27.79 25.55
N THR A 399 13.47 -28.42 26.35
CA THR A 399 13.29 -28.10 27.78
C THR A 399 14.21 -29.01 28.60
N ARG A 400 14.86 -28.45 29.62
CA ARG A 400 15.81 -29.07 30.55
C ARG A 400 15.67 -28.42 31.94
N LYS A 401 16.50 -28.84 32.89
CA LYS A 401 16.57 -28.23 34.23
C LYS A 401 18.01 -28.06 34.69
N VAL A 402 18.22 -27.05 35.54
CA VAL A 402 19.42 -26.84 36.37
C VAL A 402 18.91 -26.80 37.81
N GLY A 403 19.34 -27.72 38.65
CA GLY A 403 18.64 -28.04 39.90
C GLY A 403 17.15 -28.30 39.67
N SER A 404 16.29 -27.52 40.32
CA SER A 404 14.84 -27.52 40.13
C SER A 404 14.31 -26.54 39.07
N VAL A 405 15.11 -25.54 38.68
CA VAL A 405 14.76 -24.45 37.74
C VAL A 405 14.56 -24.99 36.32
N GLU A 406 13.55 -24.49 35.61
CA GLU A 406 13.26 -24.90 34.23
C GLU A 406 13.99 -24.01 33.22
N VAL A 407 14.61 -24.65 32.22
CA VAL A 407 15.37 -23.99 31.15
C VAL A 407 14.84 -24.49 29.81
N GLU A 408 14.29 -23.59 29.01
CA GLU A 408 13.99 -23.83 27.60
C GLU A 408 15.09 -23.22 26.73
N TYR A 409 15.48 -23.90 25.66
CA TYR A 409 16.36 -23.33 24.64
C TYR A 409 15.92 -23.70 23.23
N ALA A 410 16.28 -22.85 22.27
CA ALA A 410 16.17 -23.11 20.84
C ALA A 410 17.37 -22.54 20.09
N TRP A 411 17.87 -23.28 19.10
CA TRP A 411 18.89 -22.81 18.17
C TRP A 411 18.19 -22.20 16.97
N ASP A 412 18.10 -20.87 16.96
CA ASP A 412 17.48 -20.07 15.89
C ASP A 412 18.35 -20.03 14.63
N SER A 413 19.67 -20.25 14.77
CA SER A 413 20.61 -20.52 13.68
C SER A 413 21.69 -21.52 14.13
N SER A 414 22.71 -21.80 13.30
CA SER A 414 23.91 -22.55 13.71
C SER A 414 24.86 -21.77 14.63
N ARG A 415 24.59 -20.48 14.84
CA ARG A 415 25.43 -19.52 15.58
C ARG A 415 24.70 -18.85 16.74
N THR A 416 23.37 -18.80 16.68
CA THR A 416 22.51 -18.07 17.62
C THR A 416 21.56 -19.01 18.35
N VAL A 417 21.53 -18.86 19.68
CA VAL A 417 20.68 -19.62 20.60
C VAL A 417 19.86 -18.67 21.47
N SER A 418 18.56 -18.94 21.55
CA SER A 418 17.67 -18.35 22.55
C SER A 418 17.53 -19.30 23.75
N VAL A 419 17.56 -18.74 24.95
CA VAL A 419 17.40 -19.47 26.23
C VAL A 419 16.40 -18.72 27.10
N SER A 420 15.42 -19.41 27.66
CA SER A 420 14.43 -18.87 28.60
C SER A 420 14.51 -19.65 29.90
N ILE A 421 14.59 -18.95 31.03
CA ILE A 421 14.80 -19.51 32.36
C ILE A 421 13.67 -19.04 33.27
N ASP A 422 12.85 -19.97 33.77
CA ASP A 422 11.70 -19.68 34.65
C ASP A 422 11.98 -20.11 36.09
N GLY A 423 12.10 -19.13 36.98
CA GLY A 423 12.30 -19.32 38.41
C GLY A 423 11.01 -19.61 39.19
N LYS A 424 9.82 -19.34 38.63
CA LYS A 424 8.53 -19.42 39.34
C LYS A 424 8.16 -20.84 39.82
N GLY A 425 8.77 -21.87 39.26
CA GLY A 425 8.60 -23.28 39.66
C GLY A 425 9.78 -23.90 40.42
N GLY A 426 10.87 -23.15 40.64
CA GLY A 426 12.10 -23.65 41.27
C GLY A 426 12.16 -23.43 42.79
N ASP A 427 13.14 -24.05 43.44
CA ASP A 427 13.58 -23.71 44.79
C ASP A 427 14.36 -22.38 44.74
N PRO A 428 14.04 -21.37 45.58
CA PRO A 428 14.78 -20.11 45.63
C PRO A 428 16.29 -20.26 45.83
N ALA A 429 16.75 -21.37 46.42
CA ALA A 429 18.16 -21.69 46.59
C ALA A 429 18.87 -22.15 45.29
N ASP A 430 18.13 -22.74 44.35
CA ASP A 430 18.63 -23.10 43.01
C ASP A 430 18.54 -21.89 42.04
N TRP A 431 17.63 -20.94 42.32
CA TRP A 431 17.44 -19.73 41.53
C TRP A 431 18.43 -18.60 41.88
N SER A 432 18.55 -18.28 43.17
CA SER A 432 19.19 -17.04 43.63
C SER A 432 20.71 -17.17 43.66
N GLY A 433 21.40 -16.36 42.86
CA GLY A 433 22.87 -16.34 42.80
C GLY A 433 23.42 -15.99 41.43
N GLN A 434 24.68 -16.35 41.20
CA GLN A 434 25.35 -16.07 39.93
C GLN A 434 25.00 -17.14 38.90
N TRP A 435 24.44 -16.71 37.78
CA TRP A 435 24.30 -17.52 36.58
C TRP A 435 25.34 -17.11 35.55
N GLN A 436 25.78 -18.06 34.74
CA GLN A 436 26.72 -17.80 33.66
C GLN A 436 26.30 -18.52 32.37
N PHE A 437 26.34 -17.84 31.24
CA PHE A 437 26.13 -18.43 29.92
C PHE A 437 27.43 -18.40 29.12
N ALA A 438 27.81 -19.49 28.45
CA ALA A 438 29.05 -19.56 27.67
C ALA A 438 28.89 -20.36 26.39
N PHE A 439 29.51 -19.91 25.30
CA PHE A 439 29.75 -20.77 24.13
C PHE A 439 30.96 -21.67 24.38
N VAL A 440 30.90 -22.89 23.84
CA VAL A 440 31.91 -23.93 24.00
C VAL A 440 32.30 -24.50 22.64
N THR A 441 33.60 -24.65 22.40
CA THR A 441 34.16 -25.30 21.19
C THR A 441 35.18 -26.37 21.55
N SER A 442 35.28 -27.40 20.71
CA SER A 442 36.39 -28.37 20.74
C SER A 442 37.43 -28.13 19.63
N ASP A 443 37.23 -27.09 18.81
CA ASP A 443 38.18 -26.64 17.80
C ASP A 443 39.00 -25.46 18.35
N GLU A 444 40.29 -25.69 18.62
CA GLU A 444 41.24 -24.65 19.04
C GLU A 444 41.33 -23.49 18.02
N ALA A 445 41.00 -23.71 16.74
CA ALA A 445 40.98 -22.64 15.74
C ALA A 445 39.87 -21.60 15.98
N LEU A 446 38.86 -21.91 16.78
CA LEU A 446 37.75 -21.02 17.17
C LEU A 446 37.95 -20.38 18.56
N ALA A 447 39.10 -20.57 19.21
CA ALA A 447 39.35 -20.06 20.57
C ALA A 447 39.34 -18.52 20.66
N ASP A 448 39.74 -17.83 19.59
CA ASP A 448 39.78 -16.36 19.48
C ASP A 448 38.46 -15.76 18.93
N THR A 449 37.41 -16.57 18.75
CA THR A 449 36.10 -16.09 18.26
C THR A 449 35.39 -15.23 19.30
N THR A 450 34.76 -14.13 18.87
CA THR A 450 33.94 -13.29 19.75
C THR A 450 32.51 -13.80 19.80
N THR A 451 31.89 -13.68 20.98
CA THR A 451 30.49 -14.00 21.22
C THR A 451 29.79 -12.83 21.91
N SER A 452 28.52 -12.64 21.60
CA SER A 452 27.67 -11.58 22.12
C SER A 452 26.42 -12.18 22.77
N SER A 453 25.88 -11.49 23.76
CA SER A 453 24.56 -11.82 24.32
C SER A 453 23.78 -10.58 24.70
N ASN A 454 22.49 -10.60 24.39
CA ASN A 454 21.48 -9.77 25.04
C ASN A 454 20.85 -10.60 26.16
N ILE A 455 20.90 -10.11 27.40
CA ILE A 455 20.27 -10.75 28.56
C ILE A 455 19.16 -9.83 29.08
N HIS A 456 17.91 -10.29 28.98
CA HIS A 456 16.73 -9.66 29.55
C HIS A 456 16.40 -10.31 30.88
N ILE A 457 16.47 -9.54 31.96
CA ILE A 457 16.08 -9.99 33.30
C ILE A 457 14.84 -9.18 33.66
N THR A 458 13.67 -9.81 33.65
CA THR A 458 12.41 -9.10 33.87
C THR A 458 12.09 -9.10 35.36
N PRO A 459 12.08 -7.95 36.07
CA PRO A 459 11.61 -7.88 37.44
C PRO A 459 10.09 -8.07 37.51
N ASP A 460 9.58 -8.63 38.62
CA ASP A 460 8.13 -8.72 38.89
C ASP A 460 7.64 -7.46 39.62
N LEU A 461 7.95 -6.29 39.07
CA LEU A 461 7.74 -4.99 39.69
C LEU A 461 7.27 -3.95 38.67
N LYS A 462 6.23 -3.19 39.03
CA LYS A 462 5.70 -2.04 38.31
C LYS A 462 5.62 -0.85 39.27
N PRO A 463 6.17 0.33 38.93
CA PRO A 463 5.95 1.55 39.71
C PRO A 463 4.54 2.09 39.47
N GLU A 464 3.91 2.62 40.52
CA GLU A 464 2.50 3.00 40.48
C GLU A 464 2.17 4.23 41.35
N TRP A 465 1.13 4.96 40.93
CA TRP A 465 0.44 5.97 41.72
C TRP A 465 -1.07 5.69 41.70
N ALA A 466 -1.53 4.83 42.61
CA ALA A 466 -2.91 4.33 42.60
C ALA A 466 -4.00 5.41 42.81
N ALA A 467 -3.65 6.60 43.27
CA ALA A 467 -4.56 7.71 43.52
C ALA A 467 -4.61 8.75 42.37
N LEU A 468 -3.94 8.48 41.23
CA LEU A 468 -3.86 9.41 40.09
C LEU A 468 -5.26 9.88 39.63
N GLU A 469 -6.14 8.94 39.30
CA GLU A 469 -7.52 9.21 38.81
C GLU A 469 -8.39 9.99 39.83
N GLU A 470 -8.06 9.94 41.12
CA GLU A 470 -8.77 10.65 42.19
C GLU A 470 -8.13 12.01 42.53
N THR A 471 -6.97 12.33 41.95
CA THR A 471 -6.20 13.54 42.27
C THR A 471 -6.46 14.65 41.25
N GLU A 472 -7.31 15.62 41.63
CA GLU A 472 -7.40 16.89 40.91
C GLU A 472 -6.11 17.70 41.11
N MET A 473 -5.47 18.11 40.01
CA MET A 473 -4.24 18.92 40.03
C MET A 473 -4.54 20.33 39.52
N ARG A 474 -4.16 21.36 40.27
CA ARG A 474 -4.36 22.76 39.88
C ARG A 474 -3.06 23.56 39.99
N ARG A 475 -2.80 24.42 39.00
CA ARG A 475 -1.68 25.36 39.05
C ARG A 475 -1.73 26.20 40.33
N GLY A 476 -0.59 26.32 41.00
CA GLY A 476 -0.43 27.08 42.24
C GLY A 476 -0.88 26.36 43.52
N GLU A 477 -1.38 25.13 43.44
CA GLU A 477 -1.69 24.31 44.60
C GLU A 477 -0.54 23.36 44.98
N ALA A 478 -0.54 22.88 46.24
CA ALA A 478 0.37 21.85 46.70
C ALA A 478 -0.41 20.59 47.04
N LEU A 479 -0.14 19.50 46.32
CA LEU A 479 -0.73 18.18 46.53
C LEU A 479 -0.12 17.56 47.79
N ASP A 480 -0.84 17.67 48.90
CA ASP A 480 -0.47 17.04 50.17
C ASP A 480 -0.79 15.53 50.17
N LYS A 481 0.24 14.72 50.43
CA LYS A 481 0.18 13.24 50.57
C LYS A 481 0.09 12.46 49.26
N VAL A 482 0.71 12.93 48.19
CA VAL A 482 1.02 12.07 47.03
C VAL A 482 1.84 10.88 47.54
N GLN A 483 1.41 9.66 47.23
CA GLN A 483 2.08 8.43 47.71
C GLN A 483 2.24 7.47 46.53
N PHE A 484 3.47 6.99 46.36
CA PHE A 484 3.83 6.04 45.31
C PHE A 484 3.97 4.63 45.88
N SER A 485 3.74 3.63 45.02
CA SER A 485 3.79 2.21 45.36
C SER A 485 4.56 1.40 44.31
N LEU A 486 4.86 0.16 44.67
CA LEU A 486 5.25 -0.88 43.72
C LEU A 486 4.16 -1.94 43.74
N THR A 487 3.78 -2.44 42.57
CA THR A 487 2.95 -3.64 42.41
C THR A 487 3.71 -4.72 41.65
N ASN A 488 3.35 -5.99 41.84
CA ASN A 488 3.82 -7.07 40.99
C ASN A 488 2.96 -7.15 39.70
N LYS A 489 3.29 -8.04 38.77
CA LYS A 489 2.49 -8.25 37.54
C LYS A 489 1.06 -8.76 37.80
N ALA A 490 0.75 -9.26 39.00
CA ALA A 490 -0.60 -9.63 39.41
C ALA A 490 -1.42 -8.45 39.99
N GLY A 491 -0.80 -7.28 40.19
CA GLY A 491 -1.41 -6.11 40.81
C GLY A 491 -1.37 -6.11 42.35
N ASP A 492 -0.68 -7.06 42.99
CA ASP A 492 -0.48 -7.05 44.44
C ASP A 492 0.62 -6.05 44.83
N ASN A 493 0.37 -5.24 45.86
CA ASN A 493 1.36 -4.27 46.37
C ASN A 493 2.59 -4.98 46.98
N VAL A 494 3.78 -4.60 46.51
CA VAL A 494 5.07 -5.07 47.03
C VAL A 494 5.65 -4.02 47.99
N ASP A 495 6.07 -4.44 49.19
CA ASP A 495 6.84 -3.57 50.09
C ASP A 495 8.28 -3.42 49.53
N PRO A 496 8.75 -2.19 49.21
CA PRO A 496 10.09 -2.01 48.66
C PRO A 496 11.21 -2.50 49.58
N THR A 497 10.94 -2.65 50.88
CA THR A 497 11.90 -3.11 51.89
C THR A 497 12.08 -4.62 51.95
N ASP A 498 11.15 -5.40 51.39
CA ASP A 498 11.27 -6.87 51.30
C ASP A 498 12.22 -7.31 50.17
N LEU A 499 12.45 -6.45 49.17
CA LEU A 499 13.41 -6.71 48.10
C LEU A 499 14.83 -6.92 48.66
N ALA A 500 15.51 -8.01 48.28
CA ALA A 500 16.86 -8.32 48.76
C ALA A 500 17.95 -7.37 48.21
N GLY A 501 17.81 -6.95 46.95
CA GLY A 501 18.75 -6.08 46.25
C GLY A 501 18.70 -4.60 46.64
N LYS A 502 19.01 -3.72 45.68
CA LYS A 502 18.82 -2.26 45.76
C LYS A 502 17.71 -1.82 44.82
N LEU A 503 17.16 -0.65 45.09
CA LEU A 503 16.15 0.00 44.27
C LEU A 503 16.43 1.51 44.26
N LYS A 504 16.48 2.12 43.08
CA LYS A 504 16.34 3.57 42.90
C LYS A 504 14.95 3.85 42.32
N TYR A 505 14.26 4.84 42.86
CA TYR A 505 12.92 5.24 42.43
C TYR A 505 12.93 6.73 42.07
N LYS A 506 12.54 7.07 40.84
CA LYS A 506 12.48 8.43 40.29
C LYS A 506 11.05 8.71 39.83
N VAL A 507 10.55 9.91 40.12
CA VAL A 507 9.28 10.43 39.59
C VAL A 507 9.52 11.81 39.02
N ILE A 508 9.21 11.98 37.73
CA ILE A 508 9.35 13.23 36.99
C ILE A 508 7.98 13.61 36.46
N SER A 509 7.54 14.83 36.73
CA SER A 509 6.43 15.44 35.99
C SER A 509 6.97 16.23 34.81
N THR A 510 6.27 16.18 33.69
CA THR A 510 6.47 17.08 32.54
C THR A 510 5.15 17.82 32.29
N ASP A 511 5.17 19.15 32.23
CA ASP A 511 3.97 19.95 31.99
C ASP A 511 3.65 20.16 30.50
N ALA A 512 2.57 20.90 30.22
CA ALA A 512 2.08 21.15 28.86
C ALA A 512 3.03 22.00 27.99
N GLU A 513 4.01 22.68 28.58
CA GLU A 513 5.09 23.39 27.87
C GLU A 513 6.36 22.54 27.72
N GLY A 514 6.38 21.32 28.29
CA GLY A 514 7.53 20.44 28.32
C GLY A 514 8.50 20.69 29.49
N ASN A 515 8.14 21.53 30.47
CA ASN A 515 8.99 21.79 31.63
C ASN A 515 8.98 20.58 32.58
N GLN A 516 10.16 20.13 33.01
CA GLN A 516 10.30 18.98 33.90
C GLN A 516 10.47 19.37 35.38
N GLN A 517 9.78 18.65 36.27
CA GLN A 517 9.88 18.76 37.72
C GLN A 517 10.12 17.39 38.35
N THR A 518 11.22 17.22 39.08
CA THR A 518 11.45 16.01 39.89
C THR A 518 10.58 16.04 41.14
N VAL A 519 9.59 15.14 41.20
CA VAL A 519 8.67 14.97 42.34
C VAL A 519 9.30 14.11 43.44
N LEU A 520 10.06 13.08 43.05
CA LEU A 520 10.78 12.18 43.94
C LEU A 520 12.03 11.64 43.24
N ASP A 521 13.18 11.62 43.92
CA ASP A 521 14.34 10.79 43.55
C ASP A 521 14.91 10.21 44.85
N THR A 522 14.93 8.88 44.99
CA THR A 522 15.40 8.21 46.21
C THR A 522 15.96 6.81 45.98
N ASP A 523 16.98 6.46 46.77
CA ASP A 523 17.49 5.09 46.98
C ASP A 523 17.10 4.51 48.35
N ASP A 524 16.39 5.28 49.21
CA ASP A 524 15.78 4.77 50.43
C ASP A 524 14.44 4.09 50.10
N LYS A 525 14.44 2.76 50.10
CA LYS A 525 13.24 1.91 49.99
C LYS A 525 12.11 2.34 50.93
N LYS A 526 12.43 2.89 52.11
CA LYS A 526 11.41 3.38 53.07
C LYS A 526 10.88 4.76 52.74
N ALA A 527 11.45 5.50 51.79
CA ALA A 527 10.98 6.80 51.36
C ALA A 527 9.91 6.68 50.25
N ILE A 528 10.01 5.66 49.39
CA ILE A 528 9.07 5.40 48.28
C ILE A 528 7.62 5.37 48.76
N SER A 529 7.31 4.52 49.74
CA SER A 529 5.96 4.39 50.29
C SER A 529 5.57 5.48 51.30
N LYS A 530 6.30 6.60 51.39
CA LYS A 530 5.89 7.75 52.22
C LYS A 530 5.15 8.77 51.37
N ALA A 531 4.18 9.42 51.99
CA ALA A 531 3.58 10.65 51.50
C ALA A 531 4.66 11.71 51.23
N VAL A 532 4.69 12.23 50.00
CA VAL A 532 5.39 13.46 49.61
C VAL A 532 4.39 14.60 49.44
N THR A 533 4.87 15.83 49.52
CA THR A 533 4.11 17.03 49.09
C THR A 533 4.67 17.45 47.74
N TRP A 534 3.80 17.59 46.74
CA TRP A 534 4.16 18.04 45.40
C TRP A 534 3.56 19.43 45.17
N ASP A 535 4.42 20.45 45.11
CA ASP A 535 4.06 21.84 44.83
C ASP A 535 3.98 22.07 43.31
N LEU A 536 2.80 22.45 42.80
CA LEU A 536 2.54 22.75 41.38
C LEU A 536 2.75 24.22 41.02
N GLY A 537 3.16 25.08 41.97
CA GLY A 537 3.59 26.48 41.78
C GLY A 537 3.17 27.17 40.48
N ASP A 538 4.11 27.27 39.53
CA ASP A 538 3.92 27.89 38.21
C ASP A 538 3.84 26.89 37.05
N THR A 539 3.63 25.59 37.33
CA THR A 539 3.46 24.52 36.33
C THR A 539 2.44 24.91 35.27
N ALA A 540 2.78 24.70 33.99
CA ALA A 540 1.90 25.06 32.87
C ALA A 540 0.56 24.30 32.94
N VAL A 541 -0.53 24.99 32.57
CA VAL A 541 -1.88 24.42 32.54
C VAL A 541 -2.08 23.65 31.24
N GLY A 542 -2.74 22.49 31.32
CA GLY A 542 -3.02 21.62 30.18
C GLY A 542 -2.59 20.17 30.42
N GLU A 543 -2.52 19.40 29.34
CA GLU A 543 -2.08 18.00 29.37
C GLU A 543 -0.57 17.89 29.52
N GLY A 544 -0.14 17.06 30.47
CA GLY A 544 1.25 16.73 30.75
C GLY A 544 1.42 15.23 31.00
N THR A 545 2.56 14.85 31.55
CA THR A 545 2.84 13.45 31.93
C THR A 545 3.51 13.36 33.30
N VAL A 546 3.29 12.24 33.97
CA VAL A 546 4.09 11.82 35.12
C VAL A 546 4.75 10.48 34.80
N GLU A 547 6.08 10.49 34.76
CA GLU A 547 6.92 9.31 34.57
C GLU A 547 7.38 8.78 35.93
N LEU A 548 7.09 7.50 36.18
CA LEU A 548 7.54 6.77 37.36
C LEU A 548 8.54 5.71 36.91
N SER A 549 9.74 5.71 37.50
CA SER A 549 10.84 4.83 37.11
C SER A 549 11.39 4.08 38.32
N ALA A 550 11.45 2.75 38.21
CA ALA A 550 11.97 1.84 39.22
C ALA A 550 13.19 1.06 38.67
N GLU A 551 14.39 1.46 39.10
CA GLU A 551 15.66 0.83 38.73
C GLU A 551 16.09 -0.17 39.81
N VAL A 552 16.00 -1.46 39.50
CA VAL A 552 16.38 -2.55 40.40
C VAL A 552 17.85 -2.92 40.18
N THR A 553 18.55 -3.27 41.26
CA THR A 553 19.82 -4.01 41.20
C THR A 553 19.68 -5.22 42.11
N THR A 554 19.93 -6.44 41.61
CA THR A 554 19.80 -7.66 42.43
C THR A 554 20.82 -7.68 43.58
N ALA A 555 20.65 -8.61 44.52
CA ALA A 555 21.54 -8.74 45.68
C ALA A 555 22.99 -9.10 45.29
N ASP A 556 23.97 -8.53 46.02
CA ASP A 556 25.36 -9.00 45.96
C ASP A 556 25.44 -10.46 46.42
N THR A 557 26.05 -11.34 45.62
CA THR A 557 26.22 -12.77 45.93
C THR A 557 27.70 -13.16 46.04
N ASN A 558 27.99 -14.46 46.20
CA ASN A 558 29.33 -15.01 46.04
C ASN A 558 29.32 -16.06 44.92
N ASP A 559 30.41 -16.17 44.17
CA ASP A 559 30.64 -17.28 43.25
C ASP A 559 30.87 -18.61 44.02
N LYS A 560 30.86 -19.72 43.29
CA LYS A 560 31.14 -21.07 43.81
C LYS A 560 32.47 -21.21 44.58
N ASP A 561 33.43 -20.31 44.35
CA ASP A 561 34.74 -20.30 45.01
C ASP A 561 34.77 -19.35 46.22
N GLY A 562 33.63 -18.74 46.57
CA GLY A 562 33.44 -17.88 47.74
C GLY A 562 33.88 -16.43 47.55
N LYS A 563 34.14 -15.99 46.32
CA LYS A 563 34.50 -14.61 45.99
C LYS A 563 33.23 -13.81 45.68
N LYS A 564 33.16 -12.57 46.18
CA LYS A 564 31.99 -11.69 45.96
C LYS A 564 31.80 -11.36 44.48
N VAL A 565 30.56 -11.49 44.04
CA VAL A 565 30.04 -11.05 42.74
C VAL A 565 29.00 -9.97 42.99
N LYS A 566 29.02 -8.93 42.17
CA LYS A 566 28.07 -7.82 42.28
C LYS A 566 26.72 -8.22 41.70
N GLY A 567 25.66 -7.80 42.39
CA GLY A 567 24.31 -7.91 41.86
C GLY A 567 24.19 -7.19 40.52
N THR A 568 23.35 -7.71 39.65
CA THR A 568 23.14 -7.18 38.30
C THR A 568 22.20 -5.98 38.38
N LYS A 569 22.65 -4.84 37.84
CA LYS A 569 21.78 -3.69 37.60
C LYS A 569 20.88 -4.02 36.41
N LEU A 570 19.58 -3.87 36.58
CA LEU A 570 18.59 -4.11 35.55
C LEU A 570 18.29 -2.81 34.77
N ALA A 571 17.63 -2.95 33.63
CA ALA A 571 16.95 -1.81 33.00
C ALA A 571 15.87 -1.26 33.95
N PRO A 572 15.62 0.07 33.98
CA PRO A 572 14.53 0.63 34.76
C PRO A 572 13.18 0.17 34.21
N VAL A 573 12.24 -0.17 35.10
CA VAL A 573 10.83 -0.29 34.73
C VAL A 573 10.24 1.11 34.75
N VAL A 574 9.75 1.58 33.60
CA VAL A 574 9.20 2.93 33.43
C VAL A 574 7.71 2.85 33.11
N VAL A 575 6.91 3.65 33.80
CA VAL A 575 5.47 3.83 33.56
C VAL A 575 5.22 5.31 33.38
N THR A 576 4.70 5.70 32.23
CA THR A 576 4.30 7.09 31.94
C THR A 576 2.78 7.16 31.94
N ASN A 577 2.23 7.99 32.82
CA ASN A 577 0.80 8.27 32.87
C ASN A 577 0.53 9.70 32.40
N ALA A 578 -0.59 9.92 31.73
CA ALA A 578 -1.06 11.28 31.43
C ALA A 578 -1.52 11.97 32.73
N ILE A 579 -1.34 13.28 32.80
CA ILE A 579 -1.88 14.13 33.87
C ILE A 579 -2.47 15.39 33.25
N SER A 580 -3.55 15.93 33.82
CA SER A 580 -4.11 17.22 33.40
C SER A 580 -3.92 18.22 34.53
N VAL A 581 -3.12 19.27 34.29
CA VAL A 581 -2.93 20.37 35.25
C VAL A 581 -3.98 21.43 34.96
N LEU A 582 -4.99 21.49 35.82
CA LEU A 582 -6.11 22.42 35.64
C LEU A 582 -5.72 23.87 36.02
N PRO A 583 -6.45 24.85 35.46
CA PRO A 583 -6.44 26.23 35.93
C PRO A 583 -6.75 26.37 37.44
N PRO A 584 -6.34 27.49 38.08
CA PRO A 584 -6.78 27.82 39.43
C PRO A 584 -8.31 27.88 39.53
N VAL A 585 -8.88 27.59 40.71
CA VAL A 585 -10.33 27.36 40.93
C VAL A 585 -11.25 28.49 40.43
N SER A 586 -10.78 29.73 40.30
CA SER A 586 -11.57 30.88 39.81
C SER A 586 -11.59 31.05 38.27
N TYR A 587 -10.93 30.16 37.53
CA TYR A 587 -10.79 30.18 36.07
C TYR A 587 -11.60 29.05 35.41
N PRO A 588 -12.04 29.23 34.15
CA PRO A 588 -12.74 28.20 33.41
C PRO A 588 -11.75 27.16 32.85
N THR A 589 -12.22 25.93 32.63
CA THR A 589 -11.46 24.82 32.05
C THR A 589 -11.77 24.64 30.56
N ILE A 590 -10.79 24.18 29.79
CA ILE A 590 -10.84 24.05 28.33
C ILE A 590 -10.14 22.73 27.94
N PRO A 591 -10.61 21.99 26.92
CA PRO A 591 -9.93 20.78 26.44
C PRO A 591 -8.50 21.06 25.97
N GLY A 592 -7.54 20.21 26.36
CA GLY A 592 -6.13 20.33 25.97
C GLY A 592 -5.83 20.00 24.49
N SER A 593 -6.80 19.48 23.72
CA SER A 593 -6.61 19.21 22.30
C SER A 593 -7.87 19.39 21.45
N VAL A 594 -7.69 19.60 20.14
CA VAL A 594 -8.74 19.72 19.12
C VAL A 594 -8.38 18.91 17.87
N ASP A 595 -9.19 17.89 17.57
CA ASP A 595 -9.18 17.24 16.26
C ASP A 595 -10.14 17.97 15.31
N PHE A 596 -9.59 18.52 14.22
CA PHE A 596 -10.37 19.17 13.16
C PHE A 596 -10.94 18.17 12.13
N GLY A 597 -10.56 16.89 12.21
CA GLY A 597 -11.01 15.82 11.33
C GLY A 597 -10.29 15.78 9.98
N GLU A 598 -10.96 15.21 8.98
CA GLU A 598 -10.43 15.05 7.62
C GLU A 598 -11.10 16.02 6.62
N VAL A 599 -10.31 16.59 5.71
CA VAL A 599 -10.81 17.37 4.55
C VAL A 599 -10.20 16.89 3.23
N GLU A 600 -11.03 16.78 2.19
CA GLU A 600 -10.58 16.62 0.80
C GLU A 600 -10.53 18.00 0.11
N GLY A 601 -9.33 18.48 -0.21
CA GLY A 601 -9.12 19.77 -0.91
C GLY A 601 -8.57 20.91 -0.02
N PRO A 602 -9.04 22.16 -0.18
CA PRO A 602 -8.56 23.31 0.62
C PRO A 602 -8.82 23.14 2.11
N VAL A 603 -7.88 23.64 2.93
CA VAL A 603 -8.03 23.63 4.40
C VAL A 603 -8.90 24.80 4.84
N ASP A 604 -10.17 24.52 5.12
CA ASP A 604 -11.13 25.40 5.80
C ASP A 604 -11.97 24.51 6.73
N LEU A 605 -11.36 24.12 7.86
CA LEU A 605 -11.96 23.24 8.86
C LEU A 605 -12.39 24.06 10.08
N SER A 606 -13.55 23.73 10.66
CA SER A 606 -14.06 24.36 11.87
C SER A 606 -14.34 23.32 12.95
N ALA A 607 -13.92 23.63 14.18
CA ALA A 607 -14.24 22.85 15.36
C ALA A 607 -14.82 23.77 16.46
N THR A 608 -15.48 23.17 17.45
CA THR A 608 -16.01 23.88 18.62
C THR A 608 -15.16 23.52 19.83
N LEU A 609 -14.58 24.54 20.46
CA LEU A 609 -13.84 24.42 21.71
C LEU A 609 -14.78 24.79 22.87
N PRO A 610 -15.29 23.82 23.66
CA PRO A 610 -16.13 24.12 24.82
C PRO A 610 -15.30 24.78 25.94
N ILE A 611 -15.97 25.59 26.74
CA ILE A 611 -15.45 26.24 27.94
C ILE A 611 -16.34 25.81 29.11
N GLU A 612 -15.76 25.18 30.13
CA GLU A 612 -16.48 24.73 31.31
C GLU A 612 -16.16 25.58 32.54
N GLY A 613 -17.17 25.86 33.37
CA GLY A 613 -17.03 26.74 34.54
C GLY A 613 -17.32 28.22 34.26
N GLU A 614 -17.18 29.05 35.30
CA GLU A 614 -17.36 30.50 35.20
C GLU A 614 -16.04 31.17 34.81
N GLY A 615 -16.08 32.15 33.89
CA GLY A 615 -14.91 32.89 33.45
C GLY A 615 -15.04 33.34 31.99
N CYS A 616 -13.91 33.64 31.36
CA CYS A 616 -13.88 34.07 29.96
C CYS A 616 -12.64 33.53 29.24
N ALA A 617 -12.77 33.17 27.96
CA ALA A 617 -11.65 32.70 27.14
C ALA A 617 -11.59 33.36 25.76
N TRP A 618 -10.38 33.49 25.21
CA TRP A 618 -10.14 34.01 23.86
C TRP A 618 -8.86 33.45 23.24
N ILE A 619 -8.78 33.49 21.91
CA ILE A 619 -7.61 33.08 21.13
C ILE A 619 -7.01 34.34 20.49
N PRO A 620 -5.82 34.79 20.90
CA PRO A 620 -5.20 35.98 20.33
C PRO A 620 -4.91 35.81 18.82
N ASP A 621 -4.83 36.93 18.09
CA ASP A 621 -4.38 36.93 16.70
C ASP A 621 -2.90 36.51 16.63
N GLY A 622 -2.63 35.33 16.06
CA GLY A 622 -1.30 34.71 16.03
C GLY A 622 -1.01 33.92 17.31
N GLY A 623 -0.01 33.02 17.24
CA GLY A 623 0.26 32.03 18.30
C GLY A 623 -0.11 30.59 17.92
N THR A 624 -0.53 30.34 16.68
CA THR A 624 -0.47 28.99 16.09
C THR A 624 0.97 28.63 15.77
N ALA A 625 1.45 27.50 16.29
CA ALA A 625 2.75 26.91 15.97
C ALA A 625 2.52 25.55 15.29
N VAL A 626 2.70 25.50 13.96
CA VAL A 626 2.66 24.23 13.21
C VAL A 626 3.96 23.47 13.48
N ALA A 627 3.87 22.32 14.16
CA ALA A 627 5.02 21.47 14.46
C ALA A 627 5.44 20.64 13.24
N ALA A 628 4.47 20.09 12.51
CA ALA A 628 4.72 19.32 11.29
C ALA A 628 3.53 19.38 10.34
N SER A 629 3.79 19.40 9.02
CA SER A 629 2.73 19.51 8.01
C SER A 629 3.19 19.10 6.60
N PRO A 630 2.27 18.75 5.68
CA PRO A 630 2.60 18.57 4.28
C PRO A 630 3.06 19.88 3.63
N LYS A 631 3.86 19.76 2.56
CA LYS A 631 4.52 20.91 1.91
C LYS A 631 3.53 21.99 1.48
N GLY A 632 3.78 23.23 1.88
CA GLY A 632 2.93 24.39 1.64
C GLY A 632 1.91 24.69 2.75
N LEU A 633 1.73 23.80 3.73
CA LEU A 633 0.78 23.98 4.83
C LEU A 633 1.44 24.50 6.12
N GLU A 634 2.71 24.89 6.06
CA GLU A 634 3.51 25.34 7.21
C GLU A 634 3.01 26.66 7.80
N THR A 635 2.31 27.47 7.00
CA THR A 635 1.72 28.76 7.41
C THR A 635 0.23 28.66 7.75
N SER A 636 -0.27 27.45 8.06
CA SER A 636 -1.67 27.27 8.46
C SER A 636 -1.95 27.98 9.79
N GLN A 637 -3.11 28.61 9.92
CA GLN A 637 -3.47 29.42 11.09
C GLN A 637 -4.77 28.95 11.72
N ILE A 638 -4.82 28.98 13.05
CA ILE A 638 -6.04 28.81 13.83
C ILE A 638 -6.55 30.20 14.23
N SER A 639 -7.86 30.41 14.07
CA SER A 639 -8.50 31.69 14.35
C SER A 639 -9.91 31.51 14.94
N ALA A 640 -10.25 32.36 15.92
CA ALA A 640 -11.61 32.49 16.43
C ALA A 640 -12.39 33.54 15.62
N ASN A 641 -13.70 33.33 15.45
CA ASN A 641 -14.54 34.30 14.72
C ASN A 641 -14.83 35.59 15.52
N GLU A 642 -14.94 35.50 16.85
CA GLU A 642 -15.36 36.62 17.73
C GLU A 642 -14.49 36.72 19.01
N ALA A 643 -14.16 35.59 19.62
CA ALA A 643 -13.34 35.48 20.83
C ALA A 643 -11.84 35.67 20.58
N VAL A 644 -11.44 36.87 20.13
CA VAL A 644 -10.05 37.22 19.78
C VAL A 644 -9.29 38.06 20.82
N SER A 645 -9.96 38.51 21.87
CA SER A 645 -9.36 39.34 22.92
C SER A 645 -10.12 39.25 24.25
N GLU A 646 -9.50 39.63 25.36
CA GLU A 646 -10.14 39.78 26.69
C GLU A 646 -11.44 40.62 26.66
N LYS A 647 -11.60 41.52 25.67
CA LYS A 647 -12.80 42.38 25.53
C LYS A 647 -13.92 41.75 24.71
N THR A 648 -13.63 40.69 23.98
CA THR A 648 -14.56 39.97 23.11
C THR A 648 -14.58 38.47 23.41
N CYS A 649 -14.03 38.08 24.56
CA CYS A 649 -13.92 36.70 25.03
C CYS A 649 -15.30 36.07 25.20
N ALA A 650 -15.34 34.73 25.13
CA ALA A 650 -16.57 33.95 25.21
C ALA A 650 -16.70 33.24 26.57
N ASP A 651 -17.95 33.02 26.98
CA ASP A 651 -18.38 32.25 28.15
C ASP A 651 -19.25 31.05 27.72
N GLY A 652 -18.61 29.98 27.23
CA GLY A 652 -19.26 28.68 26.99
C GLY A 652 -18.71 27.88 25.80
N GLU A 653 -18.49 28.51 24.65
CA GLU A 653 -17.85 27.86 23.49
C GLU A 653 -17.15 28.87 22.57
N ILE A 654 -16.07 28.42 21.90
CA ILE A 654 -15.38 29.16 20.84
C ILE A 654 -15.39 28.33 19.57
N THR A 655 -15.93 28.86 18.48
CA THR A 655 -15.71 28.28 17.13
C THR A 655 -14.30 28.64 16.66
N VAL A 656 -13.44 27.62 16.58
CA VAL A 656 -12.09 27.70 16.01
C VAL A 656 -12.08 27.26 14.56
N ASN A 657 -11.29 27.93 13.73
CA ASN A 657 -11.16 27.64 12.30
C ASN A 657 -9.68 27.45 11.96
N LEU A 658 -9.32 26.29 11.43
CA LEU A 658 -8.03 25.99 10.85
C LEU A 658 -8.08 26.31 9.34
N ARG A 659 -7.21 27.21 8.89
CA ARG A 659 -7.15 27.66 7.50
C ARG A 659 -5.76 27.59 6.90
N SER A 660 -5.70 27.29 5.60
CA SER A 660 -4.49 27.37 4.79
C SER A 660 -4.80 27.80 3.36
N ASP A 661 -3.97 28.67 2.79
CA ASP A 661 -4.08 29.11 1.39
C ASP A 661 -3.64 28.04 0.37
N ASN A 662 -3.01 26.96 0.85
CA ASN A 662 -2.46 25.88 0.04
C ASN A 662 -3.23 24.55 0.25
N GLN A 663 -2.89 23.55 -0.57
CA GLN A 663 -3.38 22.17 -0.45
C GLN A 663 -2.18 21.23 -0.33
N GLY A 664 -2.34 20.17 0.46
CA GLY A 664 -1.33 19.13 0.64
C GLY A 664 -1.96 17.75 0.69
N ASN A 665 -1.15 16.75 1.05
CA ASN A 665 -1.63 15.41 1.39
C ASN A 665 -0.88 14.95 2.65
N GLY A 666 -1.60 14.58 3.70
CA GLY A 666 -1.04 14.17 4.98
C GLY A 666 -1.65 14.94 6.16
N THR A 667 -0.96 14.97 7.30
CA THR A 667 -1.51 15.48 8.56
C THR A 667 -0.79 16.75 8.99
N ILE A 668 -1.55 17.78 9.39
CA ILE A 668 -1.02 18.96 10.10
C ILE A 668 -1.14 18.68 11.60
N ASN A 669 -0.04 18.82 12.32
CA ASN A 669 0.01 18.81 13.78
C ASN A 669 0.64 20.10 14.30
N GLY A 670 0.20 20.60 15.44
CA GLY A 670 0.79 21.76 16.10
C GLY A 670 0.06 22.16 17.36
N THR A 671 0.38 23.35 17.88
CA THR A 671 -0.29 23.97 19.03
C THR A 671 -0.88 25.32 18.68
N PHE A 672 -1.87 25.77 19.45
CA PHE A 672 -2.30 27.16 19.50
C PHE A 672 -2.61 27.55 20.94
N VAL A 673 -2.46 28.84 21.27
CA VAL A 673 -2.70 29.34 22.64
C VAL A 673 -4.14 29.81 22.80
N VAL A 674 -4.79 29.40 23.88
CA VAL A 674 -6.04 29.97 24.39
C VAL A 674 -5.75 30.67 25.71
N ASN A 675 -6.15 31.93 25.83
CA ASN A 675 -6.03 32.68 27.07
C ASN A 675 -7.33 32.61 27.85
N ILE A 676 -7.24 32.32 29.14
CA ILE A 676 -8.37 32.26 30.07
C ILE A 676 -8.22 33.31 31.18
N ALA A 677 -9.33 33.90 31.60
CA ALA A 677 -9.40 34.88 32.69
C ALA A 677 -10.47 34.48 33.72
N SER A 678 -10.23 34.85 34.98
CA SER A 678 -11.10 34.47 36.10
C SER A 678 -12.46 35.17 36.06
N ALA A 679 -13.49 34.49 36.58
CA ALA A 679 -14.85 35.03 36.66
C ALA A 679 -14.97 36.30 37.53
N ASP A 680 -14.08 36.46 38.52
CA ASP A 680 -14.07 37.58 39.46
C ASP A 680 -13.16 38.74 39.02
N GLY A 681 -12.43 38.59 37.91
CA GLY A 681 -11.46 39.57 37.41
C GLY A 681 -10.26 39.79 38.33
N GLN A 682 -9.94 38.82 39.21
CA GLN A 682 -8.78 38.85 40.09
C GLN A 682 -7.73 37.81 39.69
N GLY A 683 -6.69 38.30 39.02
CA GLY A 683 -5.53 37.54 38.59
C GLY A 683 -5.12 37.93 37.18
N ASP A 684 -3.94 37.50 36.77
CA ASP A 684 -3.44 37.69 35.40
C ASP A 684 -3.96 36.54 34.50
N PRO A 685 -4.28 36.80 33.22
CA PRO A 685 -4.71 35.75 32.30
C PRO A 685 -3.72 34.59 32.23
N VAL A 686 -4.24 33.37 32.20
CA VAL A 686 -3.43 32.15 32.05
C VAL A 686 -3.46 31.75 30.58
N GLU A 687 -2.28 31.52 30.01
CA GLU A 687 -2.11 30.96 28.67
C GLU A 687 -2.21 29.42 28.78
N VAL A 688 -3.02 28.80 27.92
CA VAL A 688 -3.20 27.35 27.84
C VAL A 688 -2.84 26.90 26.43
N PRO A 689 -1.78 26.11 26.22
CA PRO A 689 -1.47 25.52 24.93
C PRO A 689 -2.48 24.39 24.63
N ILE A 690 -3.08 24.46 23.44
CA ILE A 690 -4.01 23.45 22.93
C ILE A 690 -3.35 22.75 21.73
N ASP A 691 -3.19 21.44 21.82
CA ASP A 691 -2.75 20.61 20.70
C ASP A 691 -3.82 20.58 19.61
N PHE A 692 -3.42 20.52 18.34
CA PHE A 692 -4.36 20.27 17.25
C PHE A 692 -3.83 19.30 16.21
N THR A 693 -4.76 18.56 15.60
CA THR A 693 -4.50 17.72 14.44
C THR A 693 -5.56 17.92 13.36
N ALA A 694 -5.18 17.70 12.10
CA ALA A 694 -6.07 17.70 10.95
C ALA A 694 -5.50 16.80 9.83
N SER A 695 -6.34 15.97 9.23
CA SER A 695 -5.97 15.13 8.09
C SER A 695 -6.43 15.75 6.77
N ILE A 696 -5.57 15.75 5.75
CA ILE A 696 -5.84 16.41 4.47
C ILE A 696 -5.55 15.43 3.34
N VAL A 697 -6.56 15.21 2.51
CA VAL A 697 -6.48 14.34 1.33
C VAL A 697 -6.51 15.21 0.07
N LYS A 698 -5.57 14.98 -0.85
CA LYS A 698 -5.58 15.65 -2.15
C LYS A 698 -6.58 14.94 -3.08
N PRO A 699 -7.57 15.65 -3.66
CA PRO A 699 -8.56 15.03 -4.55
C PRO A 699 -7.92 14.45 -5.82
N LEU A 700 -8.47 13.35 -6.33
CA LEU A 700 -8.04 12.77 -7.61
C LEU A 700 -8.25 13.75 -8.77
N ASP A 701 -7.31 13.72 -9.72
CA ASP A 701 -7.39 14.49 -10.98
C ASP A 701 -8.66 14.12 -11.78
N THR A 702 -9.68 14.93 -11.57
CA THR A 702 -11.04 14.71 -12.06
C THR A 702 -11.09 14.71 -13.59
N PHE A 703 -10.17 15.41 -14.26
CA PHE A 703 -10.14 15.51 -15.71
C PHE A 703 -9.75 14.17 -16.35
N ASN A 704 -8.75 13.48 -15.78
CA ASN A 704 -8.30 12.18 -16.25
C ASN A 704 -9.35 11.08 -15.97
N PHE A 705 -9.97 11.07 -14.78
CA PHE A 705 -11.03 10.12 -14.44
C PHE A 705 -12.24 10.22 -15.39
N VAL A 706 -12.79 11.43 -15.59
CA VAL A 706 -13.95 11.65 -16.47
C VAL A 706 -13.62 11.28 -17.93
N THR A 707 -12.40 11.59 -18.40
CA THR A 707 -11.96 11.23 -19.75
C THR A 707 -11.86 9.71 -19.94
N ALA A 708 -11.34 8.97 -18.94
CA ALA A 708 -11.26 7.51 -18.98
C ALA A 708 -12.66 6.85 -18.99
N VAL A 709 -13.59 7.33 -18.18
CA VAL A 709 -14.99 6.84 -18.16
C VAL A 709 -15.68 7.07 -19.51
N LEU A 710 -15.53 8.26 -20.11
CA LEU A 710 -16.10 8.55 -21.43
C LEU A 710 -15.49 7.67 -22.53
N ALA A 711 -14.17 7.45 -22.50
CA ALA A 711 -13.50 6.55 -23.43
C ALA A 711 -14.00 5.09 -23.29
N ALA A 712 -14.17 4.61 -22.05
CA ALA A 712 -14.69 3.27 -21.78
C ALA A 712 -16.12 3.08 -22.32
N ILE A 713 -17.01 4.07 -22.16
CA ILE A 713 -18.38 4.06 -22.71
C ILE A 713 -18.36 4.01 -24.24
N ILE A 714 -17.54 4.86 -24.88
CA ILE A 714 -17.43 4.91 -26.35
C ILE A 714 -16.90 3.57 -26.91
N LEU A 715 -15.88 2.98 -26.27
CA LEU A 715 -15.31 1.70 -26.68
C LEU A 715 -16.28 0.54 -26.44
N GLY A 716 -16.94 0.50 -25.28
CA GLY A 716 -17.90 -0.55 -24.91
C GLY A 716 -19.11 -0.63 -25.87
N LEU A 717 -19.60 0.51 -26.36
CA LEU A 717 -20.67 0.56 -27.36
C LEU A 717 -20.15 0.43 -28.81
N GLY A 718 -18.96 0.97 -29.10
CA GLY A 718 -18.38 1.00 -30.44
C GLY A 718 -17.89 -0.37 -30.92
N ILE A 719 -17.26 -1.17 -30.05
CA ILE A 719 -16.69 -2.48 -30.42
C ILE A 719 -17.75 -3.45 -30.94
N PRO A 720 -18.91 -3.68 -30.28
CA PRO A 720 -19.95 -4.57 -30.80
C PRO A 720 -20.50 -4.14 -32.17
N VAL A 721 -20.72 -2.83 -32.37
CA VAL A 721 -21.21 -2.29 -33.65
C VAL A 721 -20.17 -2.45 -34.75
N GLY A 722 -18.89 -2.22 -34.44
CA GLY A 722 -17.77 -2.45 -35.35
C GLY A 722 -17.64 -3.92 -35.76
N LEU A 723 -17.79 -4.85 -34.81
CA LEU A 723 -17.78 -6.30 -35.09
C LEU A 723 -18.94 -6.73 -36.00
N LEU A 724 -20.16 -6.21 -35.80
CA LEU A 724 -21.28 -6.48 -36.70
C LEU A 724 -21.01 -5.97 -38.13
N TYR A 725 -20.46 -4.76 -38.27
CA TYR A 725 -20.06 -4.23 -39.57
C TYR A 725 -18.94 -5.05 -40.22
N LEU A 726 -17.97 -5.53 -39.45
CA LEU A 726 -16.89 -6.41 -39.93
C LEU A 726 -17.42 -7.76 -40.42
N GLN A 727 -18.30 -8.40 -39.65
CA GLN A 727 -18.96 -9.65 -40.06
C GLN A 727 -19.80 -9.46 -41.34
N LYS A 728 -20.57 -8.37 -41.40
CA LYS A 728 -21.36 -8.01 -42.59
C LYS A 728 -20.48 -7.71 -43.80
N TRP A 729 -19.33 -7.05 -43.61
CA TRP A 729 -18.32 -6.84 -44.64
C TRP A 729 -17.81 -8.19 -45.15
N LEU A 730 -17.31 -9.07 -44.26
CA LEU A 730 -16.78 -10.39 -44.61
C LEU A 730 -17.77 -11.25 -45.43
N THR A 731 -19.05 -11.25 -45.04
CA THR A 731 -20.11 -12.07 -45.64
C THR A 731 -20.74 -11.48 -46.91
N SER A 732 -20.71 -10.16 -47.10
CA SER A 732 -21.33 -9.52 -48.28
C SER A 732 -20.44 -9.68 -49.52
N LYS A 733 -20.75 -10.70 -50.33
CA LYS A 733 -20.10 -11.00 -51.62
C LYS A 733 -21.09 -11.59 -52.61
N ILE A 734 -20.82 -11.42 -53.90
CA ILE A 734 -21.48 -12.16 -54.99
C ILE A 734 -21.00 -13.62 -54.93
N PRO A 735 -21.90 -14.63 -54.90
CA PRO A 735 -21.53 -16.03 -54.78
C PRO A 735 -20.61 -16.52 -55.91
N ALA A 736 -19.63 -17.36 -55.57
CA ALA A 736 -18.76 -18.05 -56.52
C ALA A 736 -19.49 -19.18 -57.26
N ARG A 737 -20.40 -18.81 -58.15
CA ARG A 737 -21.07 -19.74 -59.08
C ARG A 737 -20.78 -19.31 -60.52
N PRO A 738 -20.77 -20.25 -61.49
CA PRO A 738 -20.62 -19.88 -62.89
C PRO A 738 -21.71 -18.88 -63.30
N LEU A 739 -21.31 -17.75 -63.87
CA LEU A 739 -22.22 -16.69 -64.31
C LEU A 739 -21.98 -16.41 -65.79
N ILE A 740 -23.06 -16.24 -66.55
CA ILE A 740 -23.07 -15.83 -67.96
C ILE A 740 -23.75 -14.46 -68.02
N ALA A 741 -23.12 -13.51 -68.69
CA ALA A 741 -23.65 -12.15 -68.88
C ALA A 741 -24.01 -11.91 -70.35
N VAL A 742 -25.30 -11.74 -70.61
CA VAL A 742 -25.82 -11.40 -71.93
C VAL A 742 -26.20 -9.93 -71.92
N ARG A 743 -25.47 -9.11 -72.69
CA ARG A 743 -25.85 -7.73 -72.97
C ARG A 743 -26.44 -7.68 -74.37
N ALA A 744 -27.71 -7.31 -74.48
CA ALA A 744 -28.45 -7.32 -75.73
C ALA A 744 -29.19 -6.00 -75.95
N PRO A 745 -29.07 -5.35 -77.11
CA PRO A 745 -29.94 -4.26 -77.48
C PRO A 745 -31.36 -4.79 -77.70
N ILE A 746 -32.35 -4.05 -77.20
CA ILE A 746 -33.77 -4.31 -77.38
C ILE A 746 -34.47 -3.08 -77.95
N THR A 747 -35.53 -3.32 -78.72
CA THR A 747 -36.48 -2.30 -79.16
C THR A 747 -37.85 -2.65 -78.59
N VAL A 748 -38.50 -1.70 -77.92
CA VAL A 748 -39.84 -1.84 -77.34
C VAL A 748 -40.85 -1.24 -78.32
N GLU A 749 -41.63 -2.10 -78.98
CA GLU A 749 -42.67 -1.71 -79.93
C GLU A 749 -44.04 -2.08 -79.34
N GLY A 750 -44.73 -1.10 -78.76
CA GLY A 750 -45.92 -1.34 -77.96
C GLY A 750 -45.58 -2.18 -76.71
N ASP A 751 -46.33 -3.26 -76.50
CA ASP A 751 -46.08 -4.22 -75.41
C ASP A 751 -45.06 -5.32 -75.79
N GLN A 752 -44.46 -5.27 -76.99
CA GLN A 752 -43.50 -6.30 -77.44
C GLN A 752 -42.04 -5.85 -77.27
N VAL A 753 -41.24 -6.74 -76.69
CA VAL A 753 -39.79 -6.57 -76.53
C VAL A 753 -39.07 -7.33 -77.65
N LEU A 754 -38.46 -6.59 -78.57
CA LEU A 754 -37.83 -7.15 -79.76
C LEU A 754 -36.30 -7.12 -79.69
N ARG A 755 -35.65 -8.23 -80.05
CA ARG A 755 -34.22 -8.35 -80.35
C ARG A 755 -34.09 -8.74 -81.82
N ASP A 756 -33.36 -7.94 -82.60
CA ASP A 756 -33.17 -8.14 -84.06
C ASP A 756 -34.47 -8.30 -84.88
N ARG A 757 -35.53 -7.57 -84.47
CA ARG A 757 -36.90 -7.61 -85.05
C ARG A 757 -37.65 -8.93 -84.85
N ARG A 758 -37.31 -9.70 -83.80
CA ARG A 758 -38.05 -10.87 -83.31
C ARG A 758 -38.28 -10.72 -81.80
N PRO A 759 -39.26 -11.41 -81.19
CA PRO A 759 -39.39 -11.46 -79.72
C PRO A 759 -38.05 -11.82 -79.06
N PHE A 760 -37.81 -11.32 -77.85
CA PHE A 760 -36.56 -11.59 -77.16
C PHE A 760 -36.39 -13.10 -76.90
N GLU A 761 -35.29 -13.68 -77.41
CA GLU A 761 -34.87 -15.06 -77.20
C GLU A 761 -33.35 -15.11 -77.01
N PHE A 762 -32.84 -16.22 -76.44
CA PHE A 762 -31.41 -16.49 -76.39
C PHE A 762 -30.87 -16.85 -77.78
N GLN A 763 -29.78 -16.23 -78.19
CA GLN A 763 -29.13 -16.47 -79.49
C GLN A 763 -27.92 -17.41 -79.41
N ASP A 764 -27.58 -18.03 -80.54
CA ASP A 764 -26.37 -18.86 -80.72
C ASP A 764 -25.08 -18.04 -80.56
N GLY A 765 -24.66 -17.88 -79.31
CA GLY A 765 -23.50 -17.07 -78.92
C GLY A 765 -23.60 -16.54 -77.49
N ASP A 766 -24.82 -16.28 -77.02
CA ASP A 766 -25.10 -15.69 -75.69
C ASP A 766 -24.49 -16.50 -74.54
N SER A 767 -24.38 -17.83 -74.70
CA SER A 767 -23.80 -18.72 -73.68
C SER A 767 -22.26 -18.69 -73.62
N ARG A 768 -21.57 -17.89 -74.44
CA ARG A 768 -20.10 -17.79 -74.47
C ARG A 768 -19.54 -16.68 -73.55
N ASN A 769 -20.38 -15.77 -73.08
CA ASN A 769 -19.96 -14.61 -72.27
C ASN A 769 -19.91 -14.95 -70.78
N THR A 770 -18.99 -15.83 -70.38
CA THR A 770 -18.77 -16.20 -68.97
C THR A 770 -18.11 -15.07 -68.19
N VAL A 771 -18.65 -14.74 -67.01
CA VAL A 771 -18.07 -13.78 -66.07
C VAL A 771 -17.15 -14.52 -65.10
N ALA A 772 -15.92 -14.04 -64.96
CA ALA A 772 -14.99 -14.57 -63.97
C ALA A 772 -15.38 -14.10 -62.55
N ILE A 773 -15.62 -15.05 -61.66
CA ILE A 773 -15.84 -14.82 -60.22
C ILE A 773 -14.83 -15.67 -59.47
N SER A 774 -14.10 -15.09 -58.52
CA SER A 774 -13.15 -15.81 -57.67
C SER A 774 -13.84 -16.84 -56.77
N ASP A 775 -13.18 -17.95 -56.48
CA ASP A 775 -13.72 -19.09 -55.70
C ASP A 775 -14.28 -18.69 -54.31
N ASN A 776 -13.75 -17.61 -53.71
CA ASN A 776 -14.19 -17.05 -52.43
C ASN A 776 -15.30 -15.98 -52.56
N GLY A 777 -15.98 -15.94 -53.71
CA GLY A 777 -16.92 -14.89 -54.14
C GLY A 777 -16.19 -13.60 -54.52
N ALA A 778 -16.91 -12.66 -55.13
CA ALA A 778 -16.36 -11.36 -55.55
C ALA A 778 -17.22 -10.21 -55.02
N ARG A 779 -16.61 -9.04 -54.75
CA ARG A 779 -17.34 -7.80 -54.42
C ARG A 779 -17.43 -6.81 -55.57
N LYS A 780 -16.59 -6.95 -56.58
CA LYS A 780 -16.70 -6.27 -57.86
C LYS A 780 -16.55 -7.31 -58.97
N ILE A 781 -17.44 -7.29 -59.95
CA ILE A 781 -17.36 -8.10 -61.17
C ILE A 781 -17.68 -7.21 -62.38
N SER A 782 -17.18 -7.57 -63.56
CA SER A 782 -17.57 -6.91 -64.82
C SER A 782 -18.34 -7.90 -65.68
N ALA A 783 -19.60 -7.59 -65.98
CA ALA A 783 -20.54 -8.44 -66.68
C ALA A 783 -20.89 -7.82 -68.03
N ALA A 784 -20.39 -8.40 -69.13
CA ALA A 784 -20.59 -7.89 -70.49
C ALA A 784 -20.26 -6.37 -70.64
N GLY A 785 -19.20 -5.92 -69.97
CA GLY A 785 -18.72 -4.54 -70.00
C GLY A 785 -19.46 -3.56 -69.07
N ILE A 786 -20.27 -4.07 -68.13
CA ILE A 786 -20.91 -3.28 -67.07
C ILE A 786 -20.38 -3.76 -65.71
N ASP A 787 -19.89 -2.84 -64.89
CA ASP A 787 -19.39 -3.19 -63.56
C ASP A 787 -20.54 -3.34 -62.54
N LEU A 788 -20.45 -4.34 -61.68
CA LEU A 788 -21.35 -4.58 -60.56
C LEU A 788 -20.54 -4.57 -59.26
N GLU A 789 -20.98 -3.80 -58.28
CA GLU A 789 -20.27 -3.59 -57.01
C GLU A 789 -21.16 -3.84 -55.78
N VAL A 790 -20.65 -4.58 -54.81
CA VAL A 790 -21.33 -4.85 -53.54
C VAL A 790 -21.24 -3.66 -52.59
N ARG A 791 -22.40 -3.18 -52.13
CA ARG A 791 -22.57 -2.15 -51.11
C ARG A 791 -23.18 -2.74 -49.84
N LEU A 792 -22.69 -2.32 -48.67
CA LEU A 792 -23.18 -2.80 -47.38
C LEU A 792 -24.48 -2.10 -46.96
N GLY A 793 -24.61 -0.80 -47.21
CA GLY A 793 -25.70 0.02 -46.68
C GLY A 793 -25.54 0.43 -45.21
N PRO A 794 -26.38 1.34 -44.69
CA PRO A 794 -26.15 2.09 -43.45
C PRO A 794 -26.63 1.40 -42.16
N SER A 795 -27.23 0.21 -42.23
CA SER A 795 -27.63 -0.58 -41.05
C SER A 795 -26.68 -1.77 -40.89
N PRO A 796 -26.14 -2.06 -39.68
CA PRO A 796 -25.33 -3.26 -39.45
C PRO A 796 -26.15 -4.56 -39.56
N LEU A 797 -27.48 -4.51 -39.37
CA LEU A 797 -28.37 -5.68 -39.38
C LEU A 797 -29.00 -5.97 -40.75
N GLY A 798 -29.07 -4.96 -41.64
CA GLY A 798 -29.60 -5.14 -43.00
C GLY A 798 -28.71 -5.99 -43.90
N ARG A 799 -29.25 -6.54 -44.99
CA ARG A 799 -28.44 -7.27 -46.00
C ARG A 799 -27.65 -6.30 -46.89
N GLY A 800 -26.50 -6.75 -47.40
CA GLY A 800 -25.81 -6.07 -48.50
C GLY A 800 -26.57 -6.20 -49.82
N TYR A 801 -26.27 -5.33 -50.77
CA TYR A 801 -26.85 -5.31 -52.12
C TYR A 801 -25.77 -5.01 -53.16
N VAL A 802 -26.10 -5.15 -54.44
CA VAL A 802 -25.21 -4.88 -55.58
C VAL A 802 -25.74 -3.68 -56.34
N THR A 803 -24.90 -2.68 -56.57
CA THR A 803 -25.17 -1.55 -57.47
C THR A 803 -24.55 -1.82 -58.83
N VAL A 804 -25.24 -1.40 -59.88
CA VAL A 804 -24.77 -1.51 -61.27
C VAL A 804 -24.18 -0.16 -61.71
N ASP A 805 -23.01 -0.18 -62.35
CA ASP A 805 -22.39 0.99 -62.98
C ASP A 805 -23.06 1.35 -64.32
N ALA A 806 -24.35 1.66 -64.21
CA ALA A 806 -25.21 2.12 -65.29
C ALA A 806 -26.19 3.13 -64.68
N PRO A 807 -25.85 4.44 -64.63
CA PRO A 807 -26.62 5.46 -63.91
C PRO A 807 -28.11 5.52 -64.28
N ARG A 808 -28.43 5.15 -65.54
CA ARG A 808 -29.78 4.98 -66.04
C ARG A 808 -30.08 3.51 -66.27
N SER A 809 -30.31 2.80 -65.18
CA SER A 809 -30.75 1.40 -65.16
C SER A 809 -31.82 1.18 -64.09
N ILE A 810 -32.68 0.18 -64.29
CA ILE A 810 -33.69 -0.27 -63.33
C ILE A 810 -33.79 -1.80 -63.35
N SER A 811 -34.10 -2.41 -62.20
CA SER A 811 -34.31 -3.86 -62.10
C SER A 811 -35.79 -4.21 -61.86
N GLY A 812 -36.17 -5.45 -62.17
CA GLY A 812 -37.49 -5.98 -61.82
C GLY A 812 -37.66 -6.40 -60.35
N ALA A 813 -36.60 -6.30 -59.53
CA ALA A 813 -36.54 -6.79 -58.14
C ALA A 813 -36.47 -5.66 -57.10
N ASP A 814 -35.80 -4.56 -57.44
CA ASP A 814 -35.74 -3.29 -56.71
C ASP A 814 -35.88 -2.15 -57.75
N PRO A 815 -36.90 -1.28 -57.64
CA PRO A 815 -37.16 -0.20 -58.58
C PRO A 815 -36.21 1.01 -58.44
N ALA A 816 -35.19 0.95 -57.56
CA ALA A 816 -34.16 1.97 -57.45
C ALA A 816 -33.46 2.24 -58.80
N ILE A 817 -33.12 3.51 -59.03
CA ILE A 817 -32.33 4.00 -60.15
C ILE A 817 -31.09 4.72 -59.57
N PRO A 818 -29.86 4.31 -59.91
CA PRO A 818 -29.49 3.15 -60.73
C PRO A 818 -29.90 1.82 -60.09
N ALA A 819 -29.98 0.78 -60.93
CA ALA A 819 -30.46 -0.54 -60.55
C ALA A 819 -29.69 -1.12 -59.35
N ARG A 820 -30.46 -1.59 -58.37
CA ARG A 820 -29.98 -2.42 -57.27
C ARG A 820 -30.38 -3.87 -57.50
N LEU A 821 -29.47 -4.78 -57.16
CA LEU A 821 -29.66 -6.22 -57.24
C LEU A 821 -29.34 -6.86 -55.88
N PRO A 822 -29.91 -8.02 -55.53
CA PRO A 822 -29.44 -8.80 -54.39
C PRO A 822 -27.98 -9.25 -54.63
N LEU A 823 -27.26 -9.60 -53.54
CA LEU A 823 -25.92 -10.21 -53.62
C LEU A 823 -25.89 -11.43 -54.56
N ASP A 824 -26.98 -12.20 -54.60
CA ASP A 824 -27.17 -13.25 -55.58
C ASP A 824 -27.70 -12.69 -56.91
N VAL A 825 -26.78 -12.16 -57.73
CA VAL A 825 -27.07 -11.62 -59.06
C VAL A 825 -27.45 -12.69 -60.11
N HIS A 826 -27.43 -13.98 -59.75
CA HIS A 826 -27.74 -15.06 -60.69
C HIS A 826 -29.23 -15.12 -61.01
N ASN A 827 -29.53 -15.35 -62.29
CA ASN A 827 -30.88 -15.36 -62.84
C ASN A 827 -31.61 -14.04 -62.50
N LYS A 828 -30.94 -12.92 -62.78
CA LYS A 828 -31.46 -11.54 -62.65
C LYS A 828 -31.21 -10.79 -63.95
N TRP A 829 -31.98 -9.74 -64.16
CA TRP A 829 -31.84 -8.88 -65.33
C TRP A 829 -32.23 -7.45 -64.98
N ILE A 830 -31.69 -6.53 -65.75
CA ILE A 830 -31.94 -5.08 -65.64
C ILE A 830 -32.22 -4.52 -67.03
N VAL A 831 -32.98 -3.44 -67.08
CA VAL A 831 -33.08 -2.58 -68.26
C VAL A 831 -32.17 -1.38 -68.06
N MET A 832 -31.39 -1.06 -69.07
CA MET A 832 -30.48 0.08 -69.14
C MET A 832 -30.87 0.96 -70.33
N LYS A 833 -30.72 2.27 -70.22
CA LYS A 833 -30.85 3.15 -71.40
C LYS A 833 -29.65 2.90 -72.32
N SER A 834 -29.88 2.68 -73.61
CA SER A 834 -28.77 2.64 -74.58
C SER A 834 -28.14 4.03 -74.75
N ALA A 835 -26.82 4.09 -74.94
CA ALA A 835 -26.07 5.35 -75.00
C ALA A 835 -26.55 6.27 -76.13
N ASP A 836 -26.81 5.69 -77.31
CA ASP A 836 -27.17 6.40 -78.55
C ASP A 836 -28.63 6.13 -78.98
N GLY A 837 -29.45 5.55 -78.09
CA GLY A 837 -30.76 4.99 -78.43
C GLY A 837 -31.87 6.03 -78.70
N ALA A 838 -32.63 5.81 -79.77
CA ALA A 838 -33.90 6.48 -80.03
C ALA A 838 -34.99 6.08 -78.99
N PRO A 839 -36.10 6.81 -78.85
CA PRO A 839 -37.19 6.42 -77.94
C PRO A 839 -37.69 5.00 -78.24
N GLY A 840 -37.70 4.13 -77.22
CA GLY A 840 -38.00 2.71 -77.36
C GLY A 840 -36.76 1.80 -77.52
N GLN A 841 -35.55 2.35 -77.63
CA GLN A 841 -34.31 1.57 -77.65
C GLN A 841 -33.65 1.53 -76.26
N ALA A 842 -33.45 0.32 -75.75
CA ALA A 842 -32.82 0.05 -74.48
C ALA A 842 -31.84 -1.12 -74.60
N GLU A 843 -31.09 -1.39 -73.55
CA GLU A 843 -30.23 -2.57 -73.44
C GLU A 843 -30.64 -3.39 -72.23
N ILE A 844 -30.75 -4.70 -72.40
CA ILE A 844 -30.87 -5.62 -71.28
C ILE A 844 -29.49 -6.15 -70.94
N LEU A 845 -29.13 -6.08 -69.66
CA LEU A 845 -28.08 -6.93 -69.08
C LEU A 845 -28.79 -8.06 -68.32
N LEU A 846 -28.63 -9.28 -68.83
CA LEU A 846 -29.19 -10.51 -68.31
C LEU A 846 -28.07 -11.37 -67.73
N LEU A 847 -28.17 -11.65 -66.44
CA LEU A 847 -27.21 -12.36 -65.61
C LEU A 847 -27.76 -13.75 -65.31
N VAL A 848 -27.24 -14.78 -65.98
CA VAL A 848 -27.76 -16.16 -65.96
C VAL A 848 -26.77 -17.07 -65.27
N SER A 849 -27.23 -18.00 -64.43
CA SER A 849 -26.34 -19.06 -63.94
C SER A 849 -25.80 -19.88 -65.11
N GLY A 850 -24.50 -20.16 -65.14
CA GLY A 850 -23.90 -21.09 -66.10
C GLY A 850 -24.45 -22.51 -66.01
N THR A 851 -25.08 -22.84 -64.87
CA THR A 851 -25.81 -24.10 -64.64
C THR A 851 -27.34 -23.98 -64.84
N ALA A 852 -27.85 -22.86 -65.36
CA ALA A 852 -29.29 -22.67 -65.56
C ALA A 852 -29.85 -23.61 -66.62
N ASP A 853 -30.83 -24.42 -66.21
CA ASP A 853 -31.61 -25.30 -67.08
C ASP A 853 -32.50 -24.55 -68.08
N GLN A 854 -33.05 -25.30 -69.05
CA GLN A 854 -33.89 -24.74 -70.11
C GLN A 854 -35.15 -24.06 -69.55
N SER A 855 -35.75 -24.58 -68.48
CA SER A 855 -36.89 -23.98 -67.78
C SER A 855 -36.57 -22.64 -67.11
N THR A 856 -35.36 -22.47 -66.59
CA THR A 856 -34.90 -21.21 -65.98
C THR A 856 -34.59 -20.18 -67.04
N ARG A 857 -33.98 -20.59 -68.16
CA ARG A 857 -33.80 -19.73 -69.33
C ARG A 857 -35.13 -19.29 -69.94
N ALA A 858 -36.09 -20.20 -70.10
CA ALA A 858 -37.44 -19.88 -70.58
C ALA A 858 -38.14 -18.87 -69.66
N ARG A 859 -38.16 -19.12 -68.34
CA ARG A 859 -38.74 -18.17 -67.36
C ARG A 859 -38.12 -16.77 -67.43
N LEU A 860 -36.80 -16.66 -67.60
CA LEU A 860 -36.13 -15.36 -67.74
C LEU A 860 -36.54 -14.64 -69.04
N VAL A 861 -36.70 -15.39 -70.13
CA VAL A 861 -37.22 -14.87 -71.41
C VAL A 861 -38.67 -14.42 -71.28
N ASP A 862 -39.53 -15.21 -70.63
CA ASP A 862 -40.92 -14.86 -70.36
C ASP A 862 -41.02 -13.61 -69.47
N GLU A 863 -40.23 -13.53 -68.40
CA GLU A 863 -40.17 -12.33 -67.54
C GLU A 863 -39.73 -11.08 -68.30
N ILE A 864 -38.71 -11.20 -69.16
CA ILE A 864 -38.22 -10.09 -70.00
C ILE A 864 -39.31 -9.63 -70.96
N ASN A 865 -39.90 -10.55 -71.74
CA ASN A 865 -40.94 -10.21 -72.71
C ASN A 865 -42.18 -9.58 -72.05
N ASN A 866 -42.53 -9.99 -70.82
CA ASN A 866 -43.68 -9.45 -70.09
C ASN A 866 -43.40 -8.16 -69.28
N ARG A 867 -42.16 -7.89 -68.86
CA ARG A 867 -41.86 -6.78 -67.92
C ARG A 867 -40.85 -5.76 -68.43
N ALA A 868 -40.02 -6.05 -69.43
CA ALA A 868 -38.94 -5.13 -69.82
C ALA A 868 -39.47 -3.86 -70.50
N GLY A 869 -40.58 -3.93 -71.25
CA GLY A 869 -41.24 -2.75 -71.81
C GLY A 869 -41.75 -1.77 -70.75
N GLU A 870 -42.39 -2.27 -69.70
CA GLU A 870 -42.83 -1.46 -68.55
C GLU A 870 -41.65 -0.84 -67.78
N LEU A 871 -40.55 -1.59 -67.61
CA LEU A 871 -39.34 -1.07 -66.95
C LEU A 871 -38.62 -0.02 -67.82
N GLU A 872 -38.54 -0.19 -69.14
CA GLU A 872 -38.02 0.83 -70.05
C GLU A 872 -38.87 2.10 -69.99
N ARG A 873 -40.21 1.97 -70.01
CA ARG A 873 -41.14 3.10 -69.88
C ARG A 873 -40.89 3.88 -68.60
N ARG A 874 -40.77 3.21 -67.45
CA ARG A 874 -40.43 3.86 -66.16
C ARG A 874 -39.07 4.55 -66.18
N LEU A 875 -38.06 3.91 -66.77
CA LEU A 875 -36.70 4.46 -66.92
C LEU A 875 -36.63 5.66 -67.90
N ARG A 876 -37.64 5.79 -68.76
CA ARG A 876 -37.87 6.93 -69.64
C ARG A 876 -38.62 8.06 -68.92
N GLU A 877 -39.69 7.73 -68.20
CA GLU A 877 -40.50 8.66 -67.40
C GLU A 877 -39.70 9.29 -66.24
N SER A 878 -38.78 8.55 -65.63
CA SER A 878 -37.85 9.04 -64.61
C SER A 878 -36.79 10.05 -65.13
N ALA A 879 -36.95 10.54 -66.35
CA ALA A 879 -36.02 11.45 -67.01
C ALA A 879 -36.74 12.51 -67.86
N GLY A 880 -37.85 13.03 -67.34
CA GLY A 880 -38.37 14.34 -67.75
C GLY A 880 -37.31 15.45 -67.59
N PRO A 881 -37.53 16.61 -68.23
CA PRO A 881 -36.48 17.60 -68.50
C PRO A 881 -35.84 18.19 -67.24
N ASP A 882 -34.54 18.47 -67.35
CA ASP A 882 -33.69 18.99 -66.28
C ASP A 882 -34.22 20.29 -65.65
N HIS A 883 -34.59 20.22 -64.36
CA HIS A 883 -34.58 21.40 -63.51
C HIS A 883 -33.18 21.58 -62.91
N ALA A 884 -32.36 22.37 -63.63
CA ALA A 884 -31.13 22.93 -63.10
C ALA A 884 -31.41 24.05 -62.08
N MET A 885 -30.35 24.46 -61.35
CA MET A 885 -30.26 25.56 -60.38
C MET A 885 -30.82 25.22 -58.98
N VAL A 886 -29.96 25.02 -57.96
CA VAL A 886 -29.14 26.01 -57.19
C VAL A 886 -29.88 26.59 -55.98
N GLY A 887 -29.25 26.50 -54.81
CA GLY A 887 -29.27 27.59 -53.83
C GLY A 887 -30.33 27.58 -52.74
N GLY A 888 -30.12 26.73 -51.72
CA GLY A 888 -30.18 27.06 -50.28
C GLY A 888 -31.40 27.77 -49.66
N GLY A 889 -31.83 27.22 -48.50
CA GLY A 889 -32.31 28.05 -47.39
C GLY A 889 -33.68 27.69 -46.80
N ALA A 890 -33.69 27.64 -45.46
CA ALA A 890 -34.84 27.78 -44.55
C ALA A 890 -35.88 26.63 -44.43
N ALA A 891 -36.11 26.27 -43.18
CA ALA A 891 -37.08 25.31 -42.66
C ALA A 891 -38.55 25.69 -42.91
N GLY A 892 -39.45 24.69 -42.93
CA GLY A 892 -40.90 24.91 -42.99
C GLY A 892 -41.76 23.66 -43.21
N SER A 893 -41.89 22.84 -42.17
CA SER A 893 -42.86 21.72 -41.98
C SER A 893 -44.12 21.65 -42.88
N HIS A 894 -44.43 20.48 -43.45
CA HIS A 894 -45.55 19.59 -43.02
C HIS A 894 -45.73 18.31 -43.89
N ASN A 895 -45.74 17.16 -43.22
CA ASN A 895 -46.44 15.88 -43.49
C ASN A 895 -46.68 15.36 -44.93
N ALA A 896 -45.90 14.34 -45.30
CA ALA A 896 -46.35 13.06 -45.88
C ALA A 896 -45.28 12.03 -45.44
N ASP A 897 -45.51 11.22 -44.41
CA ASP A 897 -46.21 9.93 -44.47
C ASP A 897 -45.69 9.00 -45.58
N ASP A 898 -44.45 8.53 -45.40
CA ASP A 898 -43.93 7.33 -46.05
C ASP A 898 -42.98 6.63 -45.06
N SER A 899 -43.56 5.84 -44.15
CA SER A 899 -42.86 5.23 -43.03
C SER A 899 -41.98 4.06 -43.47
N HIS A 900 -40.74 4.35 -43.87
CA HIS A 900 -39.69 3.33 -43.92
C HIS A 900 -39.21 3.03 -42.50
N ASP A 901 -39.87 2.08 -41.84
CA ASP A 901 -39.42 1.47 -40.58
C ASP A 901 -38.02 0.85 -40.78
N PRO A 902 -36.96 1.35 -40.12
CA PRO A 902 -35.61 0.84 -40.29
C PRO A 902 -35.36 -0.51 -39.58
N PHE A 903 -36.35 -1.03 -38.82
CA PHE A 903 -36.25 -2.27 -38.04
C PHE A 903 -37.34 -3.31 -38.33
N GLY A 904 -38.40 -2.94 -39.06
CA GLY A 904 -39.34 -3.85 -39.72
C GLY A 904 -40.22 -4.69 -38.77
N VAL A 905 -40.99 -4.05 -37.90
CA VAL A 905 -41.90 -4.73 -36.96
C VAL A 905 -43.34 -4.21 -37.09
N SER A 906 -44.20 -4.98 -37.73
CA SER A 906 -45.64 -4.70 -37.77
C SER A 906 -46.29 -4.95 -36.39
N ARG A 907 -46.97 -3.94 -35.85
CA ARG A 907 -47.93 -4.10 -34.74
C ARG A 907 -49.34 -3.77 -35.19
N GLN A 908 -50.25 -4.70 -34.90
CA GLN A 908 -51.68 -4.41 -34.79
C GLN A 908 -51.94 -3.97 -33.35
N ASP A 909 -52.47 -2.77 -33.17
CA ASP A 909 -53.05 -2.35 -31.89
C ASP A 909 -54.57 -2.54 -31.93
N PRO A 910 -55.14 -3.13 -30.86
CA PRO A 910 -56.54 -2.92 -30.54
C PRO A 910 -56.74 -2.52 -29.06
N TRP A 911 -57.24 -1.29 -28.87
CA TRP A 911 -57.89 -0.75 -27.67
C TRP A 911 -57.04 -0.17 -26.53
N SER A 912 -56.94 1.15 -26.57
CA SER A 912 -56.87 2.02 -25.40
C SER A 912 -58.12 1.90 -24.51
N THR A 913 -57.98 2.13 -23.20
CA THR A 913 -58.86 3.06 -22.43
C THR A 913 -58.25 3.43 -21.07
N THR A 914 -58.54 4.67 -20.68
CA THR A 914 -58.31 5.37 -19.41
C THR A 914 -58.86 4.69 -18.14
N GLY A 915 -58.22 4.90 -16.97
CA GLY A 915 -58.95 4.90 -15.68
C GLY A 915 -58.16 4.61 -14.37
N GLU A 916 -58.09 5.62 -13.50
CA GLU A 916 -57.98 5.62 -12.01
C GLU A 916 -57.08 4.65 -11.18
N LYS A 917 -56.36 5.28 -10.22
CA LYS A 917 -56.07 4.88 -8.81
C LYS A 917 -55.67 3.43 -8.48
N LYS A 918 -54.47 3.28 -7.90
CA LYS A 918 -54.27 3.13 -6.43
C LYS A 918 -52.77 3.10 -6.03
N ASN A 919 -52.51 3.28 -4.74
CA ASN A 919 -51.26 2.90 -4.08
C ASN A 919 -50.97 1.40 -4.31
N ASP A 920 -49.69 1.02 -4.35
CA ASP A 920 -49.05 0.34 -3.22
C ASP A 920 -47.52 0.30 -3.42
N ASP A 921 -46.80 0.41 -2.31
CA ASP A 921 -45.34 0.40 -2.20
C ASP A 921 -44.86 -1.04 -1.90
N PRO A 922 -43.85 -1.58 -2.64
CA PRO A 922 -43.30 -2.87 -2.30
C PRO A 922 -41.75 -2.98 -2.41
N TRP A 923 -40.95 -1.98 -2.00
CA TRP A 923 -39.48 -2.16 -1.90
C TRP A 923 -38.86 -1.55 -0.63
N GLY A 924 -39.16 -2.17 0.50
CA GLY A 924 -38.27 -2.16 1.66
C GLY A 924 -37.22 -3.27 1.57
N GLU A 925 -36.03 -2.99 2.12
CA GLU A 925 -34.90 -3.90 2.37
C GLU A 925 -34.24 -4.57 1.15
N LEU A 926 -33.15 -3.94 0.68
CA LEU A 926 -31.86 -4.57 0.42
C LEU A 926 -30.73 -3.55 0.61
#